data_AF-A0A7K3XHA0-F1
#
_entry.id   AF-A0A7K3XHA0-F1
#
_cell.length_a   1.000
_cell.length_b   1.000
_cell.length_c   1.000
_cell.angle_alpha   90.00
_cell.angle_beta   90.00
_cell.angle_gamma   90.00
#
_symmetry.space_group_name_H-M   'P 1'
#
loop_
_entity.id
_entity.type
_entity.pdbx_description
1 polymer ?
#
loop_
_entity_poly.entity_id
_entity_poly.type
_entity_poly.pdbx_seq_one_letter_code
_entity_poly.pdbx_strand_id
1 'polypeptide(L)'
;MKTSTWSTISLLMVFCFLITGSANAQQLNDYSFKGSSGPLENAIRTNVQFNGYTNYWHNDYKEWIRYGNLFKMSIPNVGNNISQSKIDIAEDMQVPGLSVQEGFLSGLFSGAYLTIETPALKELEESISSGNVLVFTDPASEAGKKLMEKYVPDSLLKKQLKSYQYGSVDFKEVNAFYLENGAKKIFVVSSTDSSLLKKVKELLESTKKILAEYDLHKGMFGAETLLKSVTCVQGHPLELIGKGMNEGNTWFVFSGYMDFWMKDELAGWMSKANLPVVADVGFSPIYGCKDYKGLQVQDMITKQSWIDYAHDKNGYVFRPVYDAESDPYHYDGYIATEGNKKQIDNENVPFISNTGSFEGDLIPSMVLFIKKGEKLTRDLMWGAIMDRREVAILSQGKMMGPSLYRNALQMLLLDRIYLEDYFGDKIDIQAGIEDYNLSVTISNTYSHAVSGNLNIQLPPEVKADEPIVSALNLPANSSKTIVIKIRPLASGMNTTNPIVAGFKWSDKQKMTMAILDMPPAISVHRLLYGHAPAVKYPVSIHNFSSSVPFPVQVQVFAKEKPGKAVFTANQNNTATLGKYQDMLFDLKLAAGDYWVKVSALGVETTSQLGVGKAEGAARAYAVDLNSDGVNEFRLENDSVQVTLLSTGARVIEYIVKSRKDNLLFKLWPEKSIDDRRPFRDRGYYPYGGFEDFLGQGSMETHKVYDATLIQDKGDFVQVKMVADYFGNRLEKTFTLYGNFPLLEIRFALTFKNPEANVIGPQPILELGAVHGTEDVFTVPTVDGLEQYRMKPERYYGHLFTLKEGWNAGYDEKEDITFVGAYPVNQPHFLHMWMNHPSNGDAHYYYTEFQPWVPITQKSTMYFSYYIWGAGGPWENGVKELRKRNLISER
;
A
#
# COMPACT_ATOMS: atom_id res chain seq x y z
N MET A 1 31.62 63.90 -68.35
CA MET A 1 31.50 64.78 -67.15
C MET A 1 32.10 64.06 -65.96
N LYS A 2 32.89 64.78 -65.13
CA LYS A 2 33.29 64.51 -63.71
C LYS A 2 33.48 63.02 -63.29
N THR A 3 34.71 62.50 -63.24
CA THR A 3 35.62 62.42 -62.04
C THR A 3 35.12 61.45 -60.94
N SER A 4 35.94 60.60 -60.30
CA SER A 4 37.36 60.20 -60.45
C SER A 4 37.68 59.04 -59.48
N THR A 5 38.88 58.41 -59.60
CA THR A 5 39.71 57.79 -58.50
C THR A 5 39.12 56.69 -57.59
N TRP A 6 39.85 55.65 -57.14
CA TRP A 6 41.14 55.00 -57.49
C TRP A 6 41.30 53.75 -56.58
N SER A 7 42.19 52.81 -56.94
CA SER A 7 42.86 51.84 -56.01
C SER A 7 42.00 50.73 -55.34
N THR A 8 42.46 49.49 -55.05
CA THR A 8 43.62 48.69 -55.50
C THR A 8 43.46 47.21 -55.08
N ILE A 9 44.16 46.29 -55.76
CA ILE A 9 44.83 45.08 -55.21
C ILE A 9 43.96 43.82 -54.85
N SER A 10 44.06 42.84 -55.75
CA SER A 10 44.46 41.43 -55.52
C SER A 10 43.46 40.25 -55.49
N LEU A 11 43.97 39.17 -56.11
CA LEU A 11 43.79 37.74 -55.82
C LEU A 11 42.57 36.97 -56.39
N LEU A 12 42.67 36.51 -57.64
CA LEU A 12 42.06 35.25 -58.12
C LEU A 12 42.92 34.70 -59.29
N MET A 13 43.64 33.58 -59.15
CA MET A 13 43.21 32.17 -59.15
C MET A 13 43.00 31.58 -60.57
N VAL A 14 44.07 30.98 -61.11
CA VAL A 14 44.11 29.96 -62.18
C VAL A 14 45.19 28.98 -61.72
N PHE A 15 44.93 27.83 -61.10
CA PHE A 15 43.97 26.77 -61.39
C PHE A 15 44.28 26.03 -62.70
N CYS A 16 45.24 25.09 -62.66
CA CYS A 16 45.07 23.75 -63.23
C CYS A 16 46.25 22.81 -62.93
N PHE A 17 45.90 21.64 -62.38
CA PHE A 17 46.64 20.38 -62.19
C PHE A 17 47.31 20.07 -60.84
N LEU A 18 47.02 18.82 -60.42
CA LEU A 18 47.44 18.09 -59.21
C LEU A 18 46.52 18.16 -57.98
N ILE A 19 45.25 17.76 -58.18
CA ILE A 19 44.57 16.93 -57.18
C ILE A 19 44.31 15.58 -57.83
N THR A 20 45.23 14.63 -57.59
CA THR A 20 44.91 13.21 -57.73
C THR A 20 43.74 12.92 -56.81
N GLY A 21 42.64 12.41 -57.37
CA GLY A 21 41.53 11.88 -56.59
C GLY A 21 41.98 10.64 -55.83
N SER A 22 42.63 10.84 -54.68
CA SER A 22 42.79 9.79 -53.68
C SER A 22 41.38 9.36 -53.27
N ALA A 23 40.96 8.21 -53.77
CA ALA A 23 39.90 7.46 -53.12
C ALA A 23 40.43 7.14 -51.72
N ASN A 24 40.05 7.96 -50.73
CA ASN A 24 40.39 7.73 -49.34
C ASN A 24 39.75 6.40 -48.93
N ALA A 25 40.56 5.34 -48.99
CA ALA A 25 40.28 4.10 -48.30
C ALA A 25 40.05 4.47 -46.82
N GLN A 26 38.85 4.23 -46.31
CA GLN A 26 38.49 4.54 -44.93
C GLN A 26 39.51 3.89 -43.99
N GLN A 27 40.25 4.71 -43.25
CA GLN A 27 41.27 4.22 -42.33
C GLN A 27 40.66 4.05 -40.94
N LEU A 28 41.19 3.10 -40.17
CA LEU A 28 40.71 2.82 -38.82
C LEU A 28 40.81 4.06 -37.89
N ASN A 29 41.76 4.94 -38.19
CA ASN A 29 42.02 6.20 -37.48
C ASN A 29 40.84 7.19 -37.52
N ASP A 30 39.91 7.05 -38.46
CA ASP A 30 38.74 7.93 -38.57
C ASP A 30 37.65 7.58 -37.53
N TYR A 31 37.80 6.47 -36.79
CA TYR A 31 36.85 6.00 -35.79
C TYR A 31 37.30 6.35 -34.36
N SER A 32 36.38 6.90 -33.57
CA SER A 32 36.62 7.34 -32.19
C SER A 32 35.72 6.61 -31.19
N PHE A 33 36.25 6.28 -30.00
CA PHE A 33 35.42 5.86 -28.88
C PHE A 33 34.77 7.10 -28.26
N LYS A 34 33.44 7.16 -28.26
CA LYS A 34 32.65 8.28 -27.70
C LYS A 34 31.79 7.89 -26.50
N GLY A 35 31.95 6.67 -25.97
CA GLY A 35 31.16 6.20 -24.84
C GLY A 35 31.46 6.97 -23.56
N SER A 36 30.44 7.56 -22.94
CA SER A 36 30.47 7.93 -21.53
C SER A 36 30.21 6.68 -20.68
N SER A 37 31.11 6.37 -19.76
CA SER A 37 30.93 5.34 -18.74
C SER A 37 30.13 5.89 -17.54
N GLY A 38 28.97 6.50 -17.80
CA GLY A 38 28.12 7.10 -16.77
C GLY A 38 27.05 6.12 -16.25
N PRO A 39 27.30 5.32 -15.19
CA PRO A 39 26.29 4.40 -14.64
C PRO A 39 25.10 5.12 -14.00
N LEU A 40 25.19 6.43 -13.76
CA LEU A 40 24.09 7.28 -13.27
C LEU A 40 23.41 8.10 -14.38
N GLU A 41 23.97 8.14 -15.58
CA GLU A 41 23.36 8.82 -16.74
C GLU A 41 22.00 8.15 -17.04
N ASN A 42 20.92 8.91 -17.22
CA ASN A 42 19.53 8.43 -17.40
C ASN A 42 18.89 7.62 -16.26
N ALA A 43 19.52 7.47 -15.09
CA ALA A 43 18.88 6.80 -13.95
C ALA A 43 17.65 7.59 -13.45
N ILE A 44 16.49 6.93 -13.36
CA ILE A 44 15.27 7.58 -12.86
C ILE A 44 15.29 7.57 -11.33
N ARG A 45 15.14 8.76 -10.75
CA ARG A 45 15.05 8.97 -9.30
C ARG A 45 13.63 9.34 -8.94
N THR A 46 13.06 8.65 -7.96
CA THR A 46 11.72 8.90 -7.47
C THR A 46 11.76 9.00 -5.95
N ASN A 47 11.45 10.18 -5.41
CA ASN A 47 11.28 10.37 -3.98
C ASN A 47 10.00 9.65 -3.55
N VAL A 48 10.12 8.78 -2.54
CA VAL A 48 9.00 8.05 -1.95
C VAL A 48 8.89 8.46 -0.49
N GLN A 49 7.67 8.77 -0.08
CA GLN A 49 7.35 9.28 1.24
C GLN A 49 6.12 8.57 1.78
N PHE A 50 6.17 8.24 3.07
CA PHE A 50 5.02 7.78 3.84
C PHE A 50 4.96 8.57 5.14
N ASN A 51 3.82 9.18 5.45
CA ASN A 51 3.57 9.89 6.70
C ASN A 51 2.19 9.44 7.22
N GLY A 52 2.16 8.40 8.03
CA GLY A 52 0.91 7.69 8.34
C GLY A 52 1.03 6.68 9.48
N TYR A 53 0.07 5.77 9.52
CA TYR A 53 -0.02 4.72 10.54
C TYR A 53 -0.07 3.31 9.93
N THR A 54 0.75 2.41 10.44
CA THR A 54 0.81 1.00 10.03
C THR A 54 0.48 0.08 11.22
N ASN A 55 1.47 -0.21 12.06
CA ASN A 55 1.33 -0.68 13.45
C ASN A 55 1.73 0.39 14.48
N TYR A 56 2.30 1.50 14.03
CA TYR A 56 2.51 2.72 14.81
C TYR A 56 2.54 3.94 13.88
N TRP A 57 2.46 5.14 14.46
CA TRP A 57 2.64 6.38 13.69
C TRP A 57 4.10 6.58 13.31
N HIS A 58 4.40 6.64 12.02
CA HIS A 58 5.76 6.90 11.55
C HIS A 58 5.81 7.72 10.25
N ASN A 59 7.01 8.23 9.98
CA ASN A 59 7.35 8.82 8.71
C ASN A 59 8.52 8.04 8.10
N ASP A 60 8.49 7.80 6.80
CA ASP A 60 9.55 7.16 6.02
C ASP A 60 9.83 7.99 4.76
N TYR A 61 11.11 8.14 4.42
CA TYR A 61 11.60 9.02 3.36
C TYR A 61 12.74 8.33 2.61
N LYS A 62 12.47 7.94 1.36
CA LYS A 62 13.36 7.11 0.53
C LYS A 62 13.55 7.73 -0.85
N GLU A 63 14.66 7.39 -1.49
CA GLU A 63 14.85 7.56 -2.93
C GLU A 63 14.86 6.19 -3.60
N TRP A 64 13.88 5.95 -4.48
CA TRP A 64 13.92 4.80 -5.39
C TRP A 64 14.71 5.17 -6.64
N ILE A 65 15.77 4.40 -6.92
CA ILE A 65 16.62 4.57 -8.10
C ILE A 65 16.35 3.40 -9.05
N ARG A 66 15.97 3.71 -10.29
CA ARG A 66 15.66 2.76 -11.37
C ARG A 66 16.62 2.93 -12.54
N TYR A 67 17.05 1.82 -13.14
CA TYR A 67 17.98 1.79 -14.28
C TYR A 67 17.63 0.62 -15.23
N GLY A 68 17.30 0.93 -16.49
CA GLY A 68 16.85 -0.05 -17.50
C GLY A 68 15.64 -0.90 -17.07
N ASN A 69 14.84 -0.39 -16.12
CA ASN A 69 13.70 -1.00 -15.42
C ASN A 69 13.86 -2.46 -14.89
N LEU A 70 15.03 -3.07 -15.00
CA LEU A 70 15.42 -4.36 -14.38
C LEU A 70 16.38 -4.19 -13.19
N PHE A 71 16.99 -3.02 -13.03
CA PHE A 71 17.70 -2.66 -11.79
C PHE A 71 16.86 -1.65 -11.02
N LYS A 72 16.50 -2.00 -9.79
CA LYS A 72 15.82 -1.14 -8.81
C LYS A 72 16.51 -1.28 -7.46
N MET A 73 16.73 -0.16 -6.80
CA MET A 73 17.11 -0.11 -5.39
C MET A 73 16.37 1.02 -4.69
N SER A 74 15.94 0.78 -3.47
CA SER A 74 15.56 1.82 -2.53
C SER A 74 16.77 2.16 -1.69
N ILE A 75 17.01 3.46 -1.48
CA ILE A 75 17.95 3.92 -0.48
C ILE A 75 17.22 4.85 0.51
N PRO A 76 17.43 4.70 1.83
CA PRO A 76 17.26 5.83 2.73
C PRO A 76 18.27 6.92 2.31
N ASN A 77 18.10 8.17 2.74
CA ASN A 77 19.08 9.21 2.38
C ASN A 77 20.42 8.99 3.13
N VAL A 78 21.30 8.18 2.52
CA VAL A 78 22.56 7.70 3.13
C VAL A 78 23.59 8.81 3.30
N GLY A 79 23.64 9.78 2.37
CA GLY A 79 24.67 10.82 2.36
C GLY A 79 24.68 11.67 3.65
N ASN A 80 23.49 12.03 4.14
CA ASN A 80 23.36 12.82 5.36
C ASN A 80 23.56 11.96 6.62
N ASN A 81 23.08 10.71 6.63
CA ASN A 81 23.25 9.81 7.78
C ASN A 81 24.71 9.36 7.99
N ILE A 82 25.46 9.09 6.91
CA ILE A 82 26.91 8.81 6.99
C ILE A 82 27.69 10.07 7.39
N SER A 83 27.26 11.26 6.94
CA SER A 83 27.91 12.52 7.35
C SER A 83 27.69 12.80 8.84
N GLN A 84 26.47 12.61 9.34
CA GLN A 84 26.15 12.72 10.77
C GLN A 84 26.95 11.70 11.58
N SER A 85 26.89 10.41 11.23
CA SER A 85 27.63 9.36 11.94
C SER A 85 29.15 9.57 11.96
N LYS A 86 29.75 10.19 10.93
CA LYS A 86 31.17 10.56 10.93
C LYS A 86 31.49 11.75 11.85
N ILE A 87 30.56 12.68 12.04
CA ILE A 87 30.67 13.78 13.01
C ILE A 87 30.53 13.22 14.43
N ASP A 88 29.51 12.37 14.66
CA ASP A 88 29.26 11.72 15.95
C ASP A 88 30.47 10.87 16.40
N ILE A 89 31.08 10.10 15.49
CA ILE A 89 32.30 9.31 15.79
C ILE A 89 33.50 10.22 16.13
N ALA A 90 33.63 11.39 15.49
CA ALA A 90 34.70 12.34 15.82
C ALA A 90 34.49 12.97 17.21
N GLU A 91 33.24 13.23 17.59
CA GLU A 91 32.83 13.73 18.90
C GLU A 91 33.03 12.67 20.00
N ASP A 92 32.66 11.40 19.74
CA ASP A 92 32.85 10.26 20.66
C ASP A 92 34.35 9.91 20.86
N MET A 93 35.19 10.22 19.87
CA MET A 93 36.66 10.22 19.98
C MET A 93 37.25 11.44 20.72
N GLN A 94 36.41 12.32 21.29
CA GLN A 94 36.76 13.58 21.96
C GLN A 94 37.47 14.62 21.07
N VAL A 95 37.28 14.55 19.74
CA VAL A 95 37.81 15.53 18.78
C VAL A 95 36.69 16.02 17.84
N PRO A 96 35.70 16.79 18.33
CA PRO A 96 34.46 17.16 17.64
C PRO A 96 34.62 18.16 16.46
N GLY A 97 35.71 18.06 15.71
CA GLY A 97 35.99 18.84 14.50
C GLY A 97 36.83 18.09 13.46
N LEU A 98 37.07 16.78 13.63
CA LEU A 98 37.90 15.99 12.71
C LEU A 98 37.10 15.50 11.50
N SER A 99 37.62 15.72 10.30
CA SER A 99 37.12 15.14 9.04
C SER A 99 38.29 14.63 8.20
N VAL A 100 38.18 13.42 7.66
CA VAL A 100 39.27 12.70 6.97
C VAL A 100 38.83 12.27 5.58
N GLN A 101 39.64 12.60 4.57
CA GLN A 101 39.40 12.18 3.18
C GLN A 101 39.69 10.68 3.00
N GLU A 102 38.73 9.94 2.46
CA GLU A 102 38.87 8.50 2.22
C GLU A 102 40.00 8.21 1.22
N GLY A 103 40.93 7.33 1.63
CA GLY A 103 42.11 6.96 0.86
C GLY A 103 43.45 7.53 1.37
N PHE A 104 43.43 8.59 2.20
CA PHE A 104 44.62 9.29 2.70
C PHE A 104 45.72 8.35 3.23
N LEU A 105 45.38 7.44 4.15
CA LEU A 105 46.34 6.51 4.77
C LEU A 105 46.88 5.46 3.81
N SER A 106 46.12 5.04 2.80
CA SER A 106 46.56 3.99 1.86
C SER A 106 47.52 4.52 0.80
N GLY A 107 47.41 5.81 0.42
CA GLY A 107 48.37 6.46 -0.48
C GLY A 107 49.74 6.67 0.16
N LEU A 108 49.77 6.76 1.50
CA LEU A 108 50.99 6.95 2.28
C LEU A 108 51.90 5.70 2.29
N PHE A 109 51.34 4.49 2.29
CA PHE A 109 52.12 3.28 2.65
C PHE A 109 52.58 2.39 1.48
N SER A 110 52.36 2.75 0.21
CA SER A 110 52.66 1.87 -0.94
C SER A 110 53.90 2.26 -1.77
N GLY A 111 54.69 3.24 -1.31
CA GLY A 111 56.00 3.60 -1.87
C GLY A 111 56.79 4.40 -0.85
N ALA A 112 58.10 4.54 -1.02
CA ALA A 112 58.88 5.45 -0.18
C ALA A 112 58.45 6.90 -0.45
N TYR A 113 58.25 7.68 0.61
CA TYR A 113 57.90 9.09 0.57
C TYR A 113 58.74 9.85 1.59
N LEU A 114 59.05 11.13 1.31
CA LEU A 114 59.66 12.04 2.29
C LEU A 114 58.55 12.81 3.05
N THR A 115 58.76 13.21 4.30
CA THR A 115 57.83 14.11 5.03
C THR A 115 58.52 15.44 5.32
N ILE A 116 57.82 16.57 5.10
CA ILE A 116 58.32 17.93 5.37
C ILE A 116 57.20 18.86 5.89
N GLU A 117 57.57 19.84 6.72
CA GLU A 117 56.64 20.80 7.36
C GLU A 117 57.02 22.25 6.99
N THR A 118 56.03 23.04 6.55
CA THR A 118 56.14 24.45 6.13
C THR A 118 57.29 24.80 5.15
N PRO A 119 57.37 24.15 3.96
CA PRO A 119 58.39 24.44 2.95
C PRO A 119 58.09 25.67 2.07
N ALA A 120 59.14 26.33 1.59
CA ALA A 120 59.08 27.34 0.53
C ALA A 120 59.07 26.70 -0.88
N LEU A 121 58.69 27.46 -1.92
CA LEU A 121 58.53 26.95 -3.29
C LEU A 121 59.82 26.31 -3.86
N LYS A 122 60.98 26.79 -3.42
CA LYS A 122 62.32 26.21 -3.66
C LYS A 122 62.83 25.68 -2.32
N GLU A 123 62.66 24.42 -1.94
CA GLU A 123 62.82 23.22 -2.77
C GLU A 123 61.57 22.30 -2.83
N LEU A 124 60.38 22.87 -2.68
CA LEU A 124 59.18 22.10 -3.02
C LEU A 124 59.20 21.75 -4.53
N GLU A 125 59.61 22.68 -5.39
CA GLU A 125 60.33 22.38 -6.65
C GLU A 125 61.85 22.24 -6.40
N GLU A 126 62.29 21.08 -5.89
CA GLU A 126 63.21 20.10 -6.53
C GLU A 126 62.88 18.70 -5.96
N SER A 127 62.37 18.64 -4.72
CA SER A 127 61.80 17.44 -4.11
C SER A 127 60.55 16.90 -4.83
N ILE A 128 59.61 17.74 -5.33
CA ILE A 128 58.55 17.27 -6.27
C ILE A 128 59.14 16.81 -7.62
N SER A 129 60.35 17.24 -7.99
CA SER A 129 60.96 16.90 -9.29
C SER A 129 61.70 15.55 -9.33
N SER A 130 61.77 14.81 -8.21
CA SER A 130 62.49 13.53 -8.14
C SER A 130 61.77 12.36 -7.45
N GLY A 131 60.75 12.59 -6.62
CA GLY A 131 60.01 11.51 -5.94
C GLY A 131 58.77 11.94 -5.14
N ASN A 132 58.12 10.98 -4.46
CA ASN A 132 56.92 11.23 -3.66
C ASN A 132 57.22 11.89 -2.30
N VAL A 133 56.39 12.84 -1.88
CA VAL A 133 56.57 13.63 -0.64
C VAL A 133 55.22 13.96 0.01
N LEU A 134 55.13 13.87 1.34
CA LEU A 134 54.07 14.38 2.22
C LEU A 134 54.48 15.75 2.78
N VAL A 135 53.65 16.78 2.58
CA VAL A 135 53.88 18.13 3.12
C VAL A 135 52.75 18.55 4.05
N PHE A 136 53.08 19.05 5.24
CA PHE A 136 52.19 19.93 6.02
C PHE A 136 52.51 21.39 5.66
N THR A 137 51.57 22.15 5.07
CA THR A 137 51.83 23.54 4.66
C THR A 137 50.59 24.44 4.70
N ASP A 138 50.84 25.73 4.87
CA ASP A 138 49.85 26.80 4.87
C ASP A 138 49.23 26.99 3.47
N PRO A 139 47.89 26.95 3.28
CA PRO A 139 47.26 27.23 1.99
C PRO A 139 47.37 28.69 1.53
N ALA A 140 47.81 29.62 2.39
CA ALA A 140 48.24 30.96 1.98
C ALA A 140 49.62 30.97 1.31
N SER A 141 50.37 29.87 1.36
CA SER A 141 51.68 29.72 0.69
C SER A 141 51.56 29.52 -0.83
N GLU A 142 52.66 29.81 -1.52
CA GLU A 142 52.75 29.86 -2.98
C GLU A 142 52.57 28.49 -3.66
N ALA A 143 52.89 27.39 -2.97
CA ALA A 143 52.86 26.05 -3.56
C ALA A 143 51.46 25.41 -3.58
N GLY A 144 50.61 25.69 -2.59
CA GLY A 144 49.27 25.09 -2.48
C GLY A 144 48.35 25.44 -3.67
N LYS A 145 48.62 26.56 -4.35
CA LYS A 145 47.84 27.04 -5.50
C LYS A 145 48.09 26.28 -6.82
N LYS A 146 49.18 25.50 -6.94
CA LYS A 146 49.58 24.83 -8.20
C LYS A 146 48.93 23.44 -8.45
N LEU A 147 48.41 22.76 -7.43
CA LEU A 147 48.09 21.32 -7.48
C LEU A 147 46.73 20.94 -8.11
N MET A 148 45.86 21.90 -8.45
CA MET A 148 44.40 21.66 -8.52
C MET A 148 43.75 21.55 -9.93
N GLU A 149 44.48 21.35 -11.03
CA GLU A 149 43.90 21.58 -12.37
C GLU A 149 43.34 20.37 -13.18
N LYS A 150 44.15 19.49 -13.81
CA LYS A 150 43.77 18.87 -15.12
C LYS A 150 43.69 17.33 -15.23
N TYR A 151 42.46 16.82 -15.09
CA TYR A 151 41.77 15.76 -15.88
C TYR A 151 42.29 14.28 -15.96
N VAL A 152 41.37 13.27 -15.99
CA VAL A 152 41.66 11.80 -15.98
C VAL A 152 40.59 10.92 -16.70
N PRO A 153 40.94 9.77 -17.35
CA PRO A 153 39.99 8.84 -18.01
C PRO A 153 39.76 7.45 -17.34
N ASP A 154 38.82 6.67 -17.91
CA ASP A 154 38.01 5.54 -17.37
C ASP A 154 38.72 4.29 -16.77
N SER A 155 40.06 4.24 -16.73
CA SER A 155 40.78 3.20 -15.97
C SER A 155 40.55 3.26 -14.45
N LEU A 156 39.93 4.35 -13.99
CA LEU A 156 39.49 4.61 -12.61
C LEU A 156 38.51 3.56 -12.10
N LEU A 157 37.51 3.13 -12.88
CA LEU A 157 36.39 2.32 -12.36
C LEU A 157 36.85 0.96 -11.81
N LYS A 158 37.75 0.27 -12.53
CA LYS A 158 38.34 -1.02 -12.09
C LYS A 158 39.18 -0.85 -10.81
N LYS A 159 39.91 0.28 -10.68
CA LYS A 159 40.70 0.61 -9.48
C LYS A 159 39.84 1.04 -8.28
N GLN A 160 38.71 1.69 -8.54
CA GLN A 160 37.75 2.13 -7.52
C GLN A 160 36.97 0.95 -6.93
N LEU A 161 36.48 0.02 -7.76
CA LEU A 161 35.62 -1.08 -7.32
C LEU A 161 36.35 -2.18 -6.51
N LYS A 162 37.66 -2.39 -6.73
CA LYS A 162 38.50 -3.42 -6.07
C LYS A 162 37.85 -4.83 -5.96
N SER A 163 37.03 -5.19 -6.95
CA SER A 163 36.20 -6.41 -6.93
C SER A 163 37.05 -7.69 -6.89
N TYR A 164 36.75 -8.62 -5.98
CA TYR A 164 37.54 -9.85 -5.79
C TYR A 164 37.58 -10.75 -7.04
N GLN A 165 36.56 -10.66 -7.90
CA GLN A 165 36.43 -11.41 -9.14
C GLN A 165 37.59 -11.14 -10.11
N TYR A 166 38.17 -9.94 -10.08
CA TYR A 166 39.36 -9.59 -10.89
C TYR A 166 40.65 -10.25 -10.37
N GLY A 167 40.63 -10.79 -9.15
CA GLY A 167 41.73 -11.56 -8.54
C GLY A 167 41.57 -13.07 -8.64
N SER A 168 40.54 -13.58 -9.34
CA SER A 168 40.36 -15.02 -9.55
C SER A 168 41.47 -15.60 -10.43
N VAL A 169 41.98 -16.79 -10.09
CA VAL A 169 43.04 -17.50 -10.82
C VAL A 169 42.66 -17.72 -12.30
N ASP A 170 41.38 -17.94 -12.55
CA ASP A 170 40.82 -18.20 -13.89
C ASP A 170 40.30 -16.94 -14.60
N PHE A 171 40.53 -15.74 -14.05
CA PHE A 171 40.07 -14.50 -14.69
C PHE A 171 40.81 -14.26 -16.02
N LYS A 172 40.04 -14.17 -17.10
CA LYS A 172 40.49 -13.74 -18.44
C LYS A 172 39.61 -12.59 -18.89
N GLU A 173 40.24 -11.49 -19.31
CA GLU A 173 39.51 -10.29 -19.68
C GLU A 173 38.76 -10.47 -21.01
N VAL A 174 37.52 -9.99 -21.07
CA VAL A 174 36.71 -9.91 -22.29
C VAL A 174 36.18 -8.47 -22.37
N ASN A 175 36.61 -7.73 -23.39
CA ASN A 175 36.21 -6.35 -23.61
C ASN A 175 35.26 -6.27 -24.82
N ALA A 176 34.04 -5.76 -24.62
CA ALA A 176 33.07 -5.48 -25.68
C ALA A 176 32.84 -3.97 -25.78
N PHE A 177 33.07 -3.39 -26.95
CA PHE A 177 32.92 -1.94 -27.19
C PHE A 177 32.62 -1.64 -28.66
N TYR A 178 32.36 -0.38 -29.00
CA TYR A 178 32.30 0.07 -30.38
C TYR A 178 33.00 1.41 -30.60
N LEU A 179 33.45 1.64 -31.83
CA LEU A 179 34.05 2.89 -32.30
C LEU A 179 33.16 3.53 -33.36
N GLU A 180 33.04 4.87 -33.36
CA GLU A 180 32.16 5.62 -34.28
C GLU A 180 32.91 6.54 -35.23
N ASN A 181 32.47 6.56 -36.49
CA ASN A 181 32.82 7.55 -37.50
C ASN A 181 31.53 8.02 -38.22
N GLY A 182 31.02 9.19 -37.84
CA GLY A 182 29.73 9.69 -38.33
C GLY A 182 28.60 8.69 -38.02
N ALA A 183 27.92 8.20 -39.06
CA ALA A 183 26.86 7.18 -38.94
C ALA A 183 27.38 5.73 -38.91
N LYS A 184 28.70 5.49 -38.99
CA LYS A 184 29.28 4.14 -39.05
C LYS A 184 29.82 3.71 -37.68
N LYS A 185 29.58 2.45 -37.31
CA LYS A 185 30.08 1.83 -36.07
C LYS A 185 30.89 0.57 -36.37
N ILE A 186 32.00 0.38 -35.67
CA ILE A 186 32.75 -0.89 -35.61
C ILE A 186 32.54 -1.46 -34.22
N PHE A 187 31.93 -2.65 -34.11
CA PHE A 187 31.78 -3.37 -32.85
C PHE A 187 32.94 -4.35 -32.67
N VAL A 188 33.52 -4.38 -31.47
CA VAL A 188 34.70 -5.18 -31.12
C VAL A 188 34.39 -5.99 -29.87
N VAL A 189 34.63 -7.31 -29.93
CA VAL A 189 34.72 -8.19 -28.75
C VAL A 189 36.11 -8.80 -28.75
N SER A 190 36.89 -8.51 -27.70
CA SER A 190 38.31 -8.88 -27.60
C SER A 190 38.59 -9.64 -26.31
N SER A 191 39.31 -10.76 -26.40
CA SER A 191 39.76 -11.56 -25.27
C SER A 191 40.98 -12.40 -25.66
N THR A 192 41.79 -12.78 -24.68
CA THR A 192 42.88 -13.75 -24.84
C THR A 192 42.42 -15.20 -24.83
N ASP A 193 41.15 -15.48 -24.53
CA ASP A 193 40.58 -16.84 -24.49
C ASP A 193 39.53 -17.05 -25.61
N SER A 194 39.85 -17.95 -26.55
CA SER A 194 38.97 -18.30 -27.66
C SER A 194 37.66 -18.97 -27.25
N SER A 195 37.63 -19.66 -26.10
CA SER A 195 36.43 -20.30 -25.57
C SER A 195 35.43 -19.26 -25.05
N LEU A 196 35.93 -18.18 -24.42
CA LEU A 196 35.11 -17.05 -23.99
C LEU A 196 34.57 -16.25 -25.17
N LEU A 197 35.36 -16.04 -26.23
CA LEU A 197 34.87 -15.42 -27.47
C LEU A 197 33.73 -16.22 -28.11
N LYS A 198 33.88 -17.55 -28.18
CA LYS A 198 32.81 -18.45 -28.66
C LYS A 198 31.56 -18.35 -27.78
N LYS A 199 31.72 -18.37 -26.45
CA LYS A 199 30.63 -18.26 -25.48
C LYS A 199 29.88 -16.92 -25.58
N VAL A 200 30.57 -15.80 -25.77
CA VAL A 200 29.92 -14.49 -25.99
C VAL A 200 29.15 -14.47 -27.30
N LYS A 201 29.68 -15.06 -28.38
CA LYS A 201 28.95 -15.19 -29.64
C LYS A 201 27.67 -16.03 -29.48
N GLU A 202 27.74 -17.16 -28.77
CA GLU A 202 26.58 -18.01 -28.50
C GLU A 202 25.52 -17.28 -27.66
N LEU A 203 25.93 -16.52 -26.64
CA LEU A 203 25.03 -15.67 -25.84
C LEU A 203 24.34 -14.58 -26.69
N LEU A 204 25.07 -13.92 -27.59
CA LEU A 204 24.52 -12.89 -28.48
C LEU A 204 23.49 -13.46 -29.46
N GLU A 205 23.81 -14.56 -30.16
CA GLU A 205 22.86 -15.19 -31.10
C GLU A 205 21.65 -15.79 -30.36
N SER A 206 21.84 -16.37 -29.17
CA SER A 206 20.73 -16.85 -28.34
C SER A 206 19.82 -15.71 -27.87
N THR A 207 20.40 -14.58 -27.42
CA THR A 207 19.62 -13.39 -27.01
C THR A 207 18.82 -12.84 -28.18
N LYS A 208 19.45 -12.70 -29.35
CA LYS A 208 18.80 -12.26 -30.58
C LYS A 208 17.66 -13.18 -31.02
N LYS A 209 17.85 -14.51 -30.92
CA LYS A 209 16.80 -15.48 -31.20
C LYS A 209 15.60 -15.30 -30.25
N ILE A 210 15.85 -15.18 -28.95
CA ILE A 210 14.80 -14.97 -27.95
C ILE A 210 14.01 -13.68 -28.20
N LEU A 211 14.67 -12.57 -28.54
CA LEU A 211 13.99 -11.31 -28.86
C LEU A 211 13.15 -11.34 -30.15
N ALA A 212 13.45 -12.26 -31.07
CA ALA A 212 12.67 -12.49 -32.27
C ALA A 212 11.47 -13.42 -32.04
N GLU A 213 11.60 -14.40 -31.15
CA GLU A 213 10.56 -15.38 -30.82
C GLU A 213 9.58 -14.90 -29.73
N TYR A 214 10.01 -14.00 -28.84
CA TYR A 214 9.26 -13.60 -27.65
C TYR A 214 9.15 -12.08 -27.45
N ASP A 215 8.08 -11.69 -26.76
CA ASP A 215 7.90 -10.40 -26.10
C ASP A 215 8.10 -10.54 -24.59
N LEU A 216 8.74 -9.54 -23.99
CA LEU A 216 9.12 -9.50 -22.58
C LEU A 216 8.05 -8.80 -21.75
N HIS A 217 7.38 -9.55 -20.87
CA HIS A 217 6.30 -9.05 -20.01
C HIS A 217 6.74 -9.01 -18.55
N LYS A 218 7.24 -7.84 -18.11
CA LYS A 218 7.53 -7.57 -16.70
C LYS A 218 6.23 -7.47 -15.89
N GLY A 219 6.25 -7.91 -14.63
CA GLY A 219 5.14 -7.79 -13.69
C GLY A 219 5.55 -8.00 -12.24
N MET A 220 4.60 -7.79 -11.33
CA MET A 220 4.77 -7.98 -9.88
C MET A 220 3.94 -9.20 -9.44
N PHE A 221 4.58 -10.17 -8.80
CA PHE A 221 3.91 -11.36 -8.29
C PHE A 221 3.85 -11.27 -6.76
N GLY A 222 2.70 -11.55 -6.14
CA GLY A 222 2.56 -11.46 -4.69
C GLY A 222 2.89 -10.07 -4.16
N ALA A 223 2.28 -9.04 -4.77
CA ALA A 223 2.22 -7.71 -4.18
C ALA A 223 1.16 -7.68 -3.09
N GLU A 224 1.41 -6.97 -2.00
CA GLU A 224 0.53 -6.99 -0.81
C GLU A 224 -0.07 -5.61 -0.54
N THR A 225 -1.39 -5.55 -0.36
CA THR A 225 -2.12 -4.30 -0.09
C THR A 225 -3.00 -4.32 1.15
N LEU A 226 -3.37 -5.52 1.62
CA LEU A 226 -4.26 -5.74 2.78
C LEU A 226 -5.55 -4.91 2.72
N LEU A 227 -6.05 -4.58 1.52
CA LEU A 227 -7.13 -3.59 1.32
C LEU A 227 -8.44 -3.99 2.03
N LYS A 228 -8.62 -5.29 2.27
CA LYS A 228 -9.78 -5.88 2.95
C LYS A 228 -9.47 -6.32 4.39
N SER A 229 -8.38 -5.84 4.98
CA SER A 229 -7.91 -6.17 6.32
C SER A 229 -8.04 -5.02 7.30
N VAL A 230 -8.18 -5.35 8.60
CA VAL A 230 -7.99 -4.41 9.72
C VAL A 230 -6.52 -4.06 9.99
N THR A 231 -5.57 -4.72 9.31
CA THR A 231 -4.14 -4.37 9.37
C THR A 231 -3.82 -3.28 8.35
N CYS A 232 -3.42 -2.11 8.83
CA CYS A 232 -3.06 -0.95 8.00
C CYS A 232 -1.68 -1.13 7.34
N VAL A 233 -1.60 -0.98 6.01
CA VAL A 233 -0.34 -0.87 5.25
C VAL A 233 -0.46 0.19 4.16
N GLN A 234 0.69 0.71 3.70
CA GLN A 234 0.67 1.67 2.59
C GLN A 234 0.27 1.01 1.25
N GLY A 235 -0.66 1.66 0.55
CA GLY A 235 -0.83 1.53 -0.91
C GLY A 235 -2.07 0.77 -1.37
N HIS A 236 -2.82 1.38 -2.29
CA HIS A 236 -4.00 0.78 -2.91
C HIS A 236 -3.61 -0.07 -4.15
N PRO A 237 -4.26 -1.20 -4.47
CA PRO A 237 -3.94 -2.03 -5.65
C PRO A 237 -3.80 -1.25 -6.96
N LEU A 238 -4.73 -0.32 -7.23
CA LEU A 238 -4.71 0.54 -8.40
C LEU A 238 -3.53 1.54 -8.42
N GLU A 239 -3.02 1.93 -7.25
CA GLU A 239 -1.85 2.82 -7.12
C GLU A 239 -0.57 2.04 -7.45
N LEU A 240 -0.47 0.81 -6.94
CA LEU A 240 0.61 -0.13 -7.26
C LEU A 240 0.61 -0.47 -8.76
N ILE A 241 -0.56 -0.67 -9.37
CA ILE A 241 -0.70 -0.83 -10.83
C ILE A 241 -0.22 0.43 -11.58
N GLY A 242 -0.63 1.63 -11.13
CA GLY A 242 -0.20 2.89 -11.73
C GLY A 242 1.32 3.07 -11.73
N LYS A 243 1.96 2.87 -10.57
CA LYS A 243 3.43 2.91 -10.43
C LYS A 243 4.10 1.82 -11.27
N GLY A 244 3.58 0.60 -11.21
CA GLY A 244 4.11 -0.55 -11.96
C GLY A 244 4.07 -0.35 -13.47
N MET A 245 3.00 0.21 -14.05
CA MET A 245 2.95 0.54 -15.48
C MET A 245 4.01 1.58 -15.88
N ASN A 246 4.30 2.56 -14.99
CA ASN A 246 5.40 3.48 -15.19
C ASN A 246 6.80 2.82 -15.02
N GLU A 247 6.88 1.67 -14.34
CA GLU A 247 8.05 0.78 -14.33
C GLU A 247 8.06 -0.27 -15.46
N GLY A 248 7.16 -0.17 -16.44
CA GLY A 248 7.07 -1.10 -17.59
C GLY A 248 6.32 -2.40 -17.31
N ASN A 249 5.64 -2.53 -16.17
CA ASN A 249 4.88 -3.72 -15.81
C ASN A 249 3.60 -3.83 -16.65
N THR A 250 3.29 -5.07 -17.05
CA THR A 250 2.11 -5.43 -17.85
C THR A 250 1.20 -6.43 -17.15
N TRP A 251 1.62 -6.96 -15.99
CA TRP A 251 0.79 -7.84 -15.17
C TRP A 251 1.10 -7.77 -13.66
N PHE A 252 0.12 -8.17 -12.86
CA PHE A 252 0.13 -8.08 -11.41
C PHE A 252 -0.62 -9.26 -10.77
N VAL A 253 -0.07 -9.85 -9.70
CA VAL A 253 -0.77 -10.79 -8.82
C VAL A 253 -0.70 -10.25 -7.39
N PHE A 254 -1.86 -10.03 -6.75
CA PHE A 254 -1.92 -9.59 -5.35
C PHE A 254 -2.11 -10.77 -4.39
N SER A 255 -1.45 -10.75 -3.22
CA SER A 255 -1.54 -11.86 -2.26
C SER A 255 -1.41 -11.50 -0.79
N GLY A 256 -1.72 -10.25 -0.40
CA GLY A 256 -1.84 -9.89 1.01
C GLY A 256 -2.99 -10.63 1.70
N TYR A 257 -3.01 -10.61 3.04
CA TYR A 257 -4.10 -11.20 3.82
C TYR A 257 -5.46 -10.61 3.41
N MET A 258 -6.37 -11.48 2.98
CA MET A 258 -7.69 -11.17 2.42
C MET A 258 -7.72 -10.39 1.08
N ASP A 259 -6.58 -10.14 0.42
CA ASP A 259 -6.56 -9.50 -0.92
C ASP A 259 -7.33 -10.34 -1.96
N PHE A 260 -7.46 -11.66 -1.78
CA PHE A 260 -8.24 -12.52 -2.67
C PHE A 260 -9.75 -12.17 -2.74
N TRP A 261 -10.30 -11.50 -1.73
CA TRP A 261 -11.70 -11.04 -1.73
C TRP A 261 -11.98 -9.95 -2.78
N MET A 262 -10.95 -9.21 -3.23
CA MET A 262 -11.14 -8.14 -4.22
C MET A 262 -11.14 -8.64 -5.67
N LYS A 263 -11.15 -9.96 -5.95
CA LYS A 263 -11.03 -10.51 -7.31
C LYS A 263 -11.99 -9.88 -8.32
N ASP A 264 -13.29 -9.88 -8.01
CA ASP A 264 -14.34 -9.38 -8.90
C ASP A 264 -14.35 -7.84 -8.96
N GLU A 265 -14.02 -7.18 -7.84
CA GLU A 265 -13.91 -5.72 -7.73
C GLU A 265 -12.74 -5.18 -8.57
N LEU A 266 -11.58 -5.82 -8.48
CA LEU A 266 -10.39 -5.54 -9.28
C LEU A 266 -10.63 -5.77 -10.77
N ALA A 267 -11.28 -6.87 -11.14
CA ALA A 267 -11.71 -7.10 -12.52
C ALA A 267 -12.66 -6.00 -13.02
N GLY A 268 -13.59 -5.55 -12.18
CA GLY A 268 -14.47 -4.42 -12.44
C GLY A 268 -13.69 -3.11 -12.67
N TRP A 269 -12.73 -2.78 -11.82
CA TRP A 269 -11.87 -1.59 -11.99
C TRP A 269 -11.04 -1.65 -13.27
N MET A 270 -10.41 -2.80 -13.57
CA MET A 270 -9.62 -2.98 -14.80
C MET A 270 -10.49 -2.81 -16.05
N SER A 271 -11.71 -3.34 -16.04
CA SER A 271 -12.67 -3.18 -17.14
C SER A 271 -13.14 -1.74 -17.30
N LYS A 272 -13.43 -1.00 -16.21
CA LYS A 272 -13.83 0.42 -16.28
C LYS A 272 -12.71 1.32 -16.79
N ALA A 273 -11.48 1.02 -16.39
CA ALA A 273 -10.28 1.77 -16.80
C ALA A 273 -9.78 1.39 -18.21
N ASN A 274 -10.35 0.35 -18.84
CA ASN A 274 -9.95 -0.18 -20.15
C ASN A 274 -8.42 -0.44 -20.24
N LEU A 275 -7.85 -0.97 -19.15
CA LEU A 275 -6.41 -1.17 -19.04
C LEU A 275 -5.97 -2.41 -19.82
N PRO A 276 -4.81 -2.36 -20.50
CA PRO A 276 -4.25 -3.53 -21.18
C PRO A 276 -3.47 -4.46 -20.25
N VAL A 277 -3.41 -4.18 -18.94
CA VAL A 277 -2.69 -5.01 -17.96
C VAL A 277 -3.50 -6.21 -17.52
N VAL A 278 -2.82 -7.30 -17.19
CA VAL A 278 -3.43 -8.50 -16.60
C VAL A 278 -3.30 -8.44 -15.08
N ALA A 279 -4.42 -8.55 -14.36
CA ALA A 279 -4.42 -8.58 -12.90
C ALA A 279 -5.10 -9.87 -12.40
N ASP A 280 -4.55 -10.48 -11.36
CA ASP A 280 -5.15 -11.61 -10.62
C ASP A 280 -4.86 -11.48 -9.12
N VAL A 281 -5.43 -12.38 -8.32
CA VAL A 281 -5.24 -12.43 -6.86
C VAL A 281 -5.01 -13.86 -6.39
N GLY A 282 -4.44 -14.02 -5.19
CA GLY A 282 -4.28 -15.29 -4.49
C GLY A 282 -3.98 -15.11 -3.01
N PHE A 283 -3.57 -16.19 -2.35
CA PHE A 283 -3.12 -16.18 -0.96
C PHE A 283 -2.20 -17.37 -0.73
N SER A 284 -0.97 -17.13 -0.28
CA SER A 284 0.04 -18.20 -0.12
C SER A 284 -0.50 -19.36 0.74
N PRO A 285 -0.41 -20.63 0.29
CA PRO A 285 0.35 -21.13 -0.86
C PRO A 285 -0.40 -21.22 -2.21
N ILE A 286 -1.67 -20.79 -2.28
CA ILE A 286 -2.56 -21.03 -3.42
C ILE A 286 -2.77 -19.79 -4.32
N TYR A 287 -2.71 -20.01 -5.63
CA TYR A 287 -2.83 -18.96 -6.63
C TYR A 287 -3.54 -19.46 -7.89
N GLY A 288 -3.85 -18.57 -8.83
CA GLY A 288 -4.41 -18.95 -10.13
C GLY A 288 -5.81 -19.58 -10.08
N CYS A 289 -6.46 -19.63 -8.92
CA CYS A 289 -7.79 -20.21 -8.77
C CYS A 289 -8.84 -19.42 -9.58
N LYS A 290 -9.81 -20.14 -10.15
CA LYS A 290 -10.95 -19.58 -10.88
C LYS A 290 -11.76 -18.62 -10.01
N ASP A 291 -12.01 -19.01 -8.77
CA ASP A 291 -12.60 -18.21 -7.70
C ASP A 291 -12.05 -18.69 -6.34
N TYR A 292 -12.23 -17.88 -5.30
CA TYR A 292 -11.83 -18.20 -3.92
C TYR A 292 -13.07 -18.39 -3.01
N LYS A 293 -14.22 -18.79 -3.58
CA LYS A 293 -15.44 -18.99 -2.78
C LYS A 293 -15.28 -20.20 -1.87
N GLY A 294 -15.60 -20.02 -0.58
CA GLY A 294 -15.42 -21.04 0.45
C GLY A 294 -14.00 -21.15 1.01
N LEU A 295 -13.05 -20.28 0.61
CA LEU A 295 -11.73 -20.24 1.24
C LEU A 295 -11.84 -19.70 2.67
N GLN A 296 -11.59 -20.57 3.65
CA GLN A 296 -11.43 -20.22 5.06
C GLN A 296 -9.98 -20.48 5.46
N VAL A 297 -9.15 -19.43 5.46
CA VAL A 297 -7.69 -19.53 5.67
C VAL A 297 -7.33 -20.32 6.94
N GLN A 298 -8.08 -20.12 8.04
CA GLN A 298 -7.82 -20.76 9.33
C GLN A 298 -8.45 -22.16 9.48
N ASP A 299 -9.31 -22.60 8.54
CA ASP A 299 -9.77 -24.00 8.46
C ASP A 299 -8.80 -24.89 7.66
N MET A 300 -7.80 -24.31 6.97
CA MET A 300 -6.80 -25.04 6.18
C MET A 300 -5.69 -25.64 7.06
N ILE A 301 -6.10 -26.56 7.94
CA ILE A 301 -5.29 -27.18 9.00
C ILE A 301 -4.10 -27.99 8.46
N THR A 302 -4.17 -28.50 7.22
CA THR A 302 -3.17 -29.41 6.65
C THR A 302 -2.58 -28.91 5.34
N LYS A 303 -1.36 -29.37 5.01
CA LYS A 303 -0.76 -29.14 3.68
C LYS A 303 -1.65 -29.69 2.56
N GLN A 304 -2.29 -30.85 2.76
CA GLN A 304 -3.20 -31.45 1.78
C GLN A 304 -4.47 -30.62 1.53
N SER A 305 -5.09 -30.04 2.56
CA SER A 305 -6.30 -29.21 2.39
C SER A 305 -6.06 -27.97 1.51
N TRP A 306 -4.85 -27.39 1.56
CA TRP A 306 -4.47 -26.32 0.63
C TRP A 306 -4.35 -26.80 -0.82
N ILE A 307 -3.76 -27.99 -1.03
CA ILE A 307 -3.58 -28.61 -2.36
C ILE A 307 -4.94 -28.96 -2.97
N ASP A 308 -5.78 -29.68 -2.23
CA ASP A 308 -7.12 -30.11 -2.65
C ASP A 308 -7.99 -28.89 -3.05
N TYR A 309 -7.96 -27.83 -2.24
CA TYR A 309 -8.69 -26.60 -2.52
C TYR A 309 -8.19 -25.91 -3.81
N ALA A 310 -6.87 -25.78 -4.00
CA ALA A 310 -6.32 -25.17 -5.20
C ALA A 310 -6.75 -25.94 -6.46
N HIS A 311 -6.63 -27.27 -6.44
CA HIS A 311 -6.92 -28.11 -7.60
C HIS A 311 -8.43 -28.19 -7.91
N ASP A 312 -9.31 -28.27 -6.92
CA ASP A 312 -10.78 -28.15 -7.12
C ASP A 312 -11.15 -26.82 -7.79
N LYS A 313 -10.48 -25.73 -7.40
CA LYS A 313 -10.66 -24.39 -7.97
C LYS A 313 -9.91 -24.14 -9.27
N ASN A 314 -9.31 -25.16 -9.89
CA ASN A 314 -8.48 -25.07 -11.11
C ASN A 314 -7.35 -24.03 -10.98
N GLY A 315 -6.77 -23.92 -9.79
CA GLY A 315 -5.59 -23.12 -9.49
C GLY A 315 -4.35 -23.98 -9.28
N TYR A 316 -3.32 -23.35 -8.73
CA TYR A 316 -1.99 -23.92 -8.49
C TYR A 316 -1.58 -23.72 -7.04
N VAL A 317 -0.78 -24.64 -6.51
CA VAL A 317 -0.26 -24.61 -5.14
C VAL A 317 1.26 -24.71 -5.12
N PHE A 318 1.91 -23.78 -4.41
CA PHE A 318 3.37 -23.64 -4.38
C PHE A 318 3.91 -23.85 -2.97
N ARG A 319 5.07 -24.49 -2.83
CA ARG A 319 5.77 -24.70 -1.54
C ARG A 319 7.10 -23.94 -1.46
N PRO A 320 7.65 -23.65 -0.28
CA PRO A 320 9.04 -23.25 -0.17
C PRO A 320 9.98 -24.29 -0.82
N VAL A 321 11.06 -23.82 -1.44
CA VAL A 321 12.06 -24.68 -2.11
C VAL A 321 12.64 -25.70 -1.13
N TYR A 322 13.00 -25.28 0.08
CA TYR A 322 13.51 -26.14 1.14
C TYR A 322 12.53 -26.22 2.30
N ASP A 323 11.65 -27.22 2.23
CA ASP A 323 10.72 -27.60 3.29
C ASP A 323 10.52 -29.13 3.26
N ALA A 324 11.26 -29.83 4.13
CA ALA A 324 11.21 -31.29 4.22
C ALA A 324 9.83 -31.82 4.67
N GLU A 325 9.02 -31.01 5.36
CA GLU A 325 7.68 -31.40 5.75
C GLU A 325 6.69 -31.39 4.56
N SER A 326 7.05 -30.73 3.46
CA SER A 326 6.27 -30.70 2.23
C SER A 326 6.65 -31.82 1.25
N ASP A 327 7.71 -32.59 1.50
CA ASP A 327 8.17 -33.68 0.61
C ASP A 327 7.17 -34.85 0.43
N PRO A 328 6.31 -35.19 1.41
CA PRO A 328 5.26 -36.20 1.22
C PRO A 328 4.08 -35.76 0.33
N TYR A 329 4.03 -34.49 -0.11
CA TYR A 329 2.86 -33.89 -0.76
C TYR A 329 3.17 -33.43 -2.19
N HIS A 330 2.13 -33.39 -3.04
CA HIS A 330 2.28 -32.94 -4.43
C HIS A 330 1.98 -31.45 -4.58
N TYR A 331 3.00 -30.67 -4.95
CA TYR A 331 2.91 -29.24 -5.22
C TYR A 331 3.25 -28.96 -6.69
N ASP A 332 2.63 -27.94 -7.27
CA ASP A 332 2.81 -27.56 -8.68
C ASP A 332 4.11 -26.78 -8.93
N GLY A 333 4.66 -26.15 -7.90
CA GLY A 333 5.87 -25.35 -8.01
C GLY A 333 6.46 -24.84 -6.71
N TYR A 334 7.47 -23.96 -6.83
CA TYR A 334 8.18 -23.35 -5.73
C TYR A 334 7.89 -21.87 -5.49
N ILE A 335 7.82 -21.47 -4.22
CA ILE A 335 7.98 -20.09 -3.75
C ILE A 335 9.48 -19.87 -3.50
N ALA A 336 10.10 -19.04 -4.32
CA ALA A 336 11.54 -18.83 -4.34
C ALA A 336 11.96 -17.50 -3.70
N THR A 337 13.11 -17.52 -3.02
CA THR A 337 13.82 -16.36 -2.48
C THR A 337 15.23 -16.26 -3.08
N GLU A 338 15.95 -15.17 -2.82
CA GLU A 338 17.32 -14.99 -3.33
C GLU A 338 18.26 -16.18 -2.99
N GLY A 339 18.12 -16.75 -1.79
CA GLY A 339 18.91 -17.90 -1.35
C GLY A 339 18.65 -19.19 -2.14
N ASN A 340 17.56 -19.26 -2.91
CA ASN A 340 17.18 -20.44 -3.68
C ASN A 340 17.66 -20.41 -5.14
N LYS A 341 18.47 -19.41 -5.53
CA LYS A 341 18.93 -19.23 -6.91
C LYS A 341 19.54 -20.51 -7.52
N LYS A 342 20.37 -21.24 -6.77
CA LYS A 342 21.07 -22.45 -7.28
C LYS A 342 20.06 -23.56 -7.67
N GLN A 343 18.96 -23.68 -6.94
CA GLN A 343 17.94 -24.70 -7.12
C GLN A 343 17.10 -24.33 -8.34
N ILE A 344 16.54 -23.11 -8.33
CA ILE A 344 15.74 -22.56 -9.43
C ILE A 344 16.49 -22.53 -10.78
N ASP A 345 17.79 -22.24 -10.78
CA ASP A 345 18.62 -22.22 -11.99
C ASP A 345 18.85 -23.62 -12.62
N ASN A 346 18.77 -24.71 -11.83
CA ASN A 346 19.22 -26.05 -12.24
C ASN A 346 18.10 -27.12 -12.24
N GLU A 347 17.08 -26.97 -11.41
CA GLU A 347 15.93 -27.88 -11.33
C GLU A 347 14.88 -27.52 -12.39
N ASN A 348 13.99 -28.46 -12.71
CA ASN A 348 12.92 -28.25 -13.71
C ASN A 348 11.52 -28.22 -13.08
N VAL A 349 11.34 -27.32 -12.11
CA VAL A 349 10.10 -27.09 -11.38
C VAL A 349 9.64 -25.63 -11.60
N PRO A 350 8.34 -25.38 -11.88
CA PRO A 350 7.77 -24.03 -11.95
C PRO A 350 8.03 -23.23 -10.68
N PHE A 351 8.17 -21.90 -10.78
CA PHE A 351 8.40 -21.09 -9.58
C PHE A 351 7.82 -19.68 -9.68
N ILE A 352 7.59 -19.11 -8.50
CA ILE A 352 7.14 -17.74 -8.27
C ILE A 352 8.07 -17.05 -7.27
N SER A 353 8.12 -15.72 -7.31
CA SER A 353 8.95 -14.89 -6.42
C SER A 353 8.16 -13.68 -5.98
N ASN A 354 7.89 -13.55 -4.68
CA ASN A 354 7.03 -12.49 -4.16
C ASN A 354 7.71 -11.10 -4.23
N THR A 355 6.92 -10.09 -4.60
CA THR A 355 7.27 -8.66 -4.60
C THR A 355 7.13 -8.06 -3.19
N GLY A 356 6.13 -8.49 -2.41
CA GLY A 356 5.85 -8.01 -1.06
C GLY A 356 5.03 -6.72 -1.01
N SER A 357 5.01 -6.08 0.17
CA SER A 357 4.26 -4.85 0.43
C SER A 357 4.96 -3.58 -0.11
N PHE A 358 4.22 -2.46 -0.13
CA PHE A 358 4.78 -1.16 -0.52
C PHE A 358 5.93 -0.70 0.38
N GLU A 359 5.83 -0.97 1.68
CA GLU A 359 6.87 -0.66 2.68
C GLU A 359 8.18 -1.42 2.42
N GLY A 360 8.08 -2.62 1.83
CA GLY A 360 9.19 -3.41 1.26
C GLY A 360 9.72 -2.90 -0.09
N ASP A 361 9.34 -1.69 -0.49
CA ASP A 361 9.80 -0.94 -1.67
C ASP A 361 9.50 -1.55 -3.05
N LEU A 362 8.68 -2.62 -3.10
CA LEU A 362 8.26 -3.30 -4.34
C LEU A 362 9.43 -3.57 -5.29
N ILE A 363 10.54 -4.08 -4.75
CA ILE A 363 11.79 -4.27 -5.49
C ILE A 363 11.76 -5.54 -6.38
N PRO A 364 11.34 -6.73 -5.89
CA PRO A 364 11.31 -7.92 -6.73
C PRO A 364 10.24 -7.84 -7.80
N SER A 365 10.54 -8.36 -8.99
CA SER A 365 9.60 -8.47 -10.12
C SER A 365 9.90 -9.73 -10.93
N MET A 366 9.00 -10.10 -11.84
CA MET A 366 9.21 -11.24 -12.74
C MET A 366 9.02 -10.81 -14.19
N VAL A 367 9.79 -11.39 -15.12
CA VAL A 367 9.67 -11.19 -16.57
C VAL A 367 9.23 -12.49 -17.20
N LEU A 368 8.07 -12.47 -17.87
CA LEU A 368 7.51 -13.59 -18.63
C LEU A 368 7.87 -13.46 -20.12
N PHE A 369 8.10 -14.60 -20.77
CA PHE A 369 8.44 -14.71 -22.19
C PHE A 369 7.23 -15.27 -22.96
N ILE A 370 6.42 -14.36 -23.47
CA ILE A 370 5.22 -14.66 -24.28
C ILE A 370 5.63 -14.66 -25.75
N LYS A 371 5.02 -15.50 -26.61
CA LYS A 371 5.42 -15.56 -28.02
C LYS A 371 5.13 -14.23 -28.73
N LYS A 372 5.97 -13.88 -29.70
CA LYS A 372 5.94 -12.58 -30.37
C LYS A 372 4.55 -12.24 -30.91
N GLY A 373 4.01 -11.10 -30.47
CA GLY A 373 2.70 -10.59 -30.90
C GLY A 373 1.46 -11.27 -30.30
N GLU A 374 1.61 -12.28 -29.44
CA GLU A 374 0.48 -12.78 -28.65
C GLU A 374 0.12 -11.75 -27.56
N LYS A 375 -1.16 -11.36 -27.47
CA LYS A 375 -1.63 -10.49 -26.40
C LYS A 375 -1.57 -11.25 -25.08
N LEU A 376 -0.82 -10.74 -24.08
CA LEU A 376 -0.83 -11.29 -22.73
C LEU A 376 -2.27 -11.38 -22.18
N THR A 377 -2.63 -12.57 -21.72
CA THR A 377 -3.88 -12.87 -21.01
C THR A 377 -3.53 -13.52 -19.67
N ARG A 378 -4.53 -13.66 -18.79
CA ARG A 378 -4.39 -14.41 -17.53
C ARG A 378 -3.89 -15.84 -17.75
N ASP A 379 -4.41 -16.52 -18.76
CA ASP A 379 -4.07 -17.91 -19.03
C ASP A 379 -2.66 -18.04 -19.66
N LEU A 380 -2.24 -17.08 -20.49
CA LEU A 380 -0.87 -17.02 -21.00
C LEU A 380 0.14 -16.60 -19.91
N MET A 381 -0.27 -15.77 -18.95
CA MET A 381 0.54 -15.40 -17.78
C MET A 381 0.84 -16.63 -16.92
N TRP A 382 -0.19 -17.37 -16.52
CA TRP A 382 -0.03 -18.61 -15.76
C TRP A 382 0.66 -19.71 -16.58
N GLY A 383 0.29 -19.87 -17.85
CA GLY A 383 0.95 -20.82 -18.76
C GLY A 383 2.45 -20.55 -18.91
N ALA A 384 2.88 -19.29 -18.98
CA ALA A 384 4.30 -18.96 -19.00
C ALA A 384 5.02 -19.38 -17.71
N ILE A 385 4.43 -19.15 -16.54
CA ILE A 385 4.99 -19.55 -15.23
C ILE A 385 5.09 -21.09 -15.12
N MET A 386 4.05 -21.81 -15.54
CA MET A 386 4.02 -23.27 -15.45
C MET A 386 4.90 -23.95 -16.52
N ASP A 387 5.10 -23.31 -17.68
CA ASP A 387 6.04 -23.75 -18.73
C ASP A 387 7.52 -23.47 -18.42
N ARG A 388 7.82 -22.78 -17.30
CA ARG A 388 9.16 -22.24 -17.00
C ARG A 388 9.68 -21.27 -18.07
N ARG A 389 8.84 -20.29 -18.41
CA ARG A 389 9.12 -19.17 -19.33
C ARG A 389 9.18 -17.84 -18.59
N GLU A 390 9.68 -17.87 -17.36
CA GLU A 390 9.83 -16.74 -16.44
C GLU A 390 11.26 -16.57 -15.93
N VAL A 391 11.60 -15.34 -15.55
CA VAL A 391 12.82 -15.01 -14.81
C VAL A 391 12.44 -14.05 -13.68
N ALA A 392 12.78 -14.40 -12.45
CA ALA A 392 12.63 -13.47 -11.33
C ALA A 392 13.83 -12.53 -11.25
N ILE A 393 13.53 -11.25 -11.06
CA ILE A 393 14.45 -10.12 -10.92
C ILE A 393 14.35 -9.64 -9.48
N LEU A 394 15.45 -9.73 -8.75
CA LEU A 394 15.54 -9.43 -7.33
C LEU A 394 16.30 -8.11 -7.11
N SER A 395 16.54 -7.77 -5.85
CA SER A 395 17.33 -6.60 -5.46
C SER A 395 18.64 -6.51 -6.25
N GLN A 396 19.01 -5.28 -6.63
CA GLN A 396 20.26 -4.98 -7.34
C GLN A 396 20.39 -5.68 -8.72
N GLY A 397 19.28 -6.10 -9.33
CA GLY A 397 19.26 -6.75 -10.65
C GLY A 397 19.75 -8.20 -10.66
N LYS A 398 19.84 -8.84 -9.48
CA LYS A 398 20.11 -10.30 -9.39
C LYS A 398 18.97 -11.06 -10.07
N MET A 399 19.29 -12.11 -10.83
CA MET A 399 18.28 -12.87 -11.60
C MET A 399 18.33 -14.36 -11.30
N MET A 400 17.18 -15.02 -11.21
CA MET A 400 17.04 -16.48 -11.10
C MET A 400 15.98 -17.00 -12.07
N GLY A 401 16.21 -18.20 -12.62
CA GLY A 401 15.32 -18.82 -13.61
C GLY A 401 16.08 -19.59 -14.69
N PRO A 402 15.38 -20.20 -15.66
CA PRO A 402 15.96 -21.03 -16.68
C PRO A 402 17.03 -20.29 -17.49
N SER A 403 18.17 -20.96 -17.70
CA SER A 403 19.38 -20.34 -18.24
C SER A 403 19.19 -19.66 -19.61
N LEU A 404 18.35 -20.22 -20.48
CA LEU A 404 18.02 -19.65 -21.80
C LEU A 404 17.48 -18.22 -21.69
N TYR A 405 16.43 -18.03 -20.89
CA TYR A 405 15.74 -16.76 -20.69
C TYR A 405 16.53 -15.81 -19.79
N ARG A 406 17.08 -16.34 -18.69
CA ARG A 406 17.85 -15.58 -17.70
C ARG A 406 19.13 -14.99 -18.31
N ASN A 407 19.89 -15.78 -19.08
CA ASN A 407 21.12 -15.27 -19.67
C ASN A 407 20.83 -14.18 -20.72
N ALA A 408 19.70 -14.26 -21.45
CA ALA A 408 19.29 -13.21 -22.37
C ALA A 408 19.02 -11.88 -21.65
N LEU A 409 18.29 -11.89 -20.52
CA LEU A 409 18.07 -10.68 -19.72
C LEU A 409 19.36 -10.15 -19.08
N GLN A 410 20.27 -11.04 -18.67
CA GLN A 410 21.59 -10.62 -18.17
C GLN A 410 22.41 -9.91 -19.26
N MET A 411 22.42 -10.41 -20.50
CA MET A 411 23.05 -9.73 -21.63
C MET A 411 22.42 -8.36 -21.91
N LEU A 412 21.10 -8.24 -21.79
CA LEU A 412 20.37 -6.98 -22.00
C LEU A 412 20.54 -5.98 -20.85
N LEU A 413 20.77 -6.44 -19.62
CA LEU A 413 21.09 -5.55 -18.50
C LEU A 413 22.52 -5.00 -18.59
N LEU A 414 23.46 -5.78 -19.16
CA LEU A 414 24.81 -5.31 -19.47
C LEU A 414 24.82 -4.21 -20.54
N ASP A 415 23.93 -4.28 -21.54
CA ASP A 415 23.66 -3.21 -22.50
C ASP A 415 22.24 -2.64 -22.34
N ARG A 416 22.05 -1.96 -21.21
CA ARG A 416 20.78 -1.35 -20.75
C ARG A 416 20.01 -0.53 -21.79
N ILE A 417 20.66 -0.01 -22.83
CA ILE A 417 20.03 0.88 -23.82
C ILE A 417 18.83 0.20 -24.47
N TYR A 418 18.93 -1.11 -24.77
CA TYR A 418 17.81 -1.87 -25.32
C TYR A 418 16.62 -1.90 -24.36
N LEU A 419 16.85 -2.18 -23.07
CA LEU A 419 15.80 -2.28 -22.05
C LEU A 419 15.14 -0.92 -21.80
N GLU A 420 15.92 0.15 -21.72
CA GLU A 420 15.40 1.51 -21.57
C GLU A 420 14.48 1.90 -22.73
N ASP A 421 14.85 1.54 -23.96
CA ASP A 421 14.02 1.81 -25.12
C ASP A 421 12.85 0.82 -25.23
N TYR A 422 12.96 -0.41 -24.74
CA TYR A 422 11.89 -1.43 -24.76
C TYR A 422 10.79 -1.13 -23.73
N PHE A 423 11.15 -0.85 -22.47
CA PHE A 423 10.21 -0.49 -21.40
C PHE A 423 9.86 1.01 -21.35
N GLY A 424 10.48 1.82 -22.21
CA GLY A 424 10.18 3.24 -22.37
C GLY A 424 10.62 4.07 -21.16
N ASP A 425 11.80 3.81 -20.62
CA ASP A 425 12.34 4.41 -19.38
C ASP A 425 12.67 5.90 -19.56
N LYS A 426 13.01 6.29 -20.78
CA LYS A 426 13.38 7.68 -21.11
C LYS A 426 12.19 8.66 -21.14
N ILE A 427 10.98 8.14 -20.88
CA ILE A 427 9.79 8.90 -20.53
C ILE A 427 9.27 8.38 -19.17
N ASP A 428 9.24 9.24 -18.16
CA ASP A 428 8.57 8.99 -16.88
C ASP A 428 7.22 9.71 -16.87
N ILE A 429 6.16 9.05 -16.40
CA ILE A 429 4.82 9.63 -16.25
C ILE A 429 4.25 9.37 -14.85
N GLN A 430 3.84 10.45 -14.20
CA GLN A 430 3.28 10.45 -12.84
C GLN A 430 1.90 11.11 -12.86
N ALA A 431 0.95 10.56 -12.13
CA ALA A 431 -0.39 11.11 -11.98
C ALA A 431 -0.80 11.14 -10.50
N GLY A 432 -1.50 12.20 -10.09
CA GLY A 432 -2.05 12.36 -8.75
C GLY A 432 -3.30 13.24 -8.78
N ILE A 433 -4.14 13.14 -7.74
CA ILE A 433 -5.39 13.92 -7.65
C ILE A 433 -5.47 14.62 -6.30
N GLU A 434 -5.69 15.93 -6.33
CA GLU A 434 -5.87 16.78 -5.15
C GLU A 434 -7.03 17.76 -5.40
N ASP A 435 -8.02 17.80 -4.49
CA ASP A 435 -9.23 18.66 -4.60
C ASP A 435 -9.88 18.65 -5.99
N TYR A 436 -10.04 17.45 -6.56
CA TYR A 436 -10.56 17.18 -7.92
C TYR A 436 -9.73 17.73 -9.09
N ASN A 437 -8.47 18.10 -8.87
CA ASN A 437 -7.52 18.40 -9.92
C ASN A 437 -6.65 17.17 -10.18
N LEU A 438 -6.78 16.59 -11.37
CA LEU A 438 -5.86 15.57 -11.86
C LEU A 438 -4.59 16.26 -12.38
N SER A 439 -3.49 16.07 -11.67
CA SER A 439 -2.16 16.52 -12.09
C SER A 439 -1.43 15.36 -12.77
N VAL A 440 -0.98 15.57 -14.01
CA VAL A 440 -0.14 14.61 -14.76
C VAL A 440 1.17 15.28 -15.13
N THR A 441 2.27 14.73 -14.64
CA THR A 441 3.63 15.17 -14.95
C THR A 441 4.27 14.16 -15.89
N ILE A 442 4.83 14.63 -17.00
CA ILE A 442 5.59 13.83 -17.95
C ILE A 442 7.01 14.39 -18.03
N SER A 443 8.01 13.53 -17.87
CA SER A 443 9.43 13.88 -17.93
C SER A 443 10.11 13.19 -19.09
N ASN A 444 10.85 13.94 -19.91
CA ASN A 444 11.66 13.46 -21.00
C ASN A 444 13.14 13.48 -20.61
N THR A 445 13.78 12.33 -20.53
CA THR A 445 15.23 12.19 -20.28
C THR A 445 16.03 11.83 -21.54
N TYR A 446 15.40 11.83 -22.72
CA TYR A 446 16.16 11.82 -23.97
C TYR A 446 16.96 13.12 -24.12
N SER A 447 18.14 13.01 -24.75
CA SER A 447 18.99 14.12 -25.19
C SER A 447 18.41 14.95 -26.35
N HIS A 448 17.19 14.63 -26.81
CA HIS A 448 16.46 15.32 -27.86
C HIS A 448 14.99 15.55 -27.45
N ALA A 449 14.30 16.45 -28.14
CA ALA A 449 12.90 16.74 -27.86
C ALA A 449 11.98 15.61 -28.34
N VAL A 450 10.96 15.28 -27.54
CA VAL A 450 9.95 14.26 -27.85
C VAL A 450 8.58 14.93 -28.01
N SER A 451 7.95 14.71 -29.16
CA SER A 451 6.56 15.10 -29.42
C SER A 451 5.64 13.87 -29.38
N GLY A 452 4.47 14.02 -28.78
CA GLY A 452 3.52 12.93 -28.58
C GLY A 452 2.15 13.40 -28.13
N ASN A 453 1.27 12.45 -27.82
CA ASN A 453 -0.10 12.72 -27.36
C ASN A 453 -0.33 12.16 -25.96
N LEU A 454 -0.79 13.01 -25.05
CA LEU A 454 -1.43 12.63 -23.81
C LEU A 454 -2.85 12.12 -24.10
N ASN A 455 -3.19 10.99 -23.50
CA ASN A 455 -4.51 10.39 -23.48
C ASN A 455 -4.90 10.19 -22.00
N ILE A 456 -6.04 10.76 -21.61
CA ILE A 456 -6.61 10.56 -20.28
C ILE A 456 -7.90 9.78 -20.45
N GLN A 457 -7.98 8.61 -19.84
CA GLN A 457 -9.19 7.79 -19.81
C GLN A 457 -9.88 7.99 -18.46
N LEU A 458 -11.01 8.67 -18.48
CA LEU A 458 -11.90 8.81 -17.33
C LEU A 458 -12.92 7.65 -17.35
N PRO A 459 -13.24 7.05 -16.19
CA PRO A 459 -14.33 6.09 -16.08
C PRO A 459 -15.67 6.84 -16.28
N PRO A 460 -16.75 6.17 -16.71
CA PRO A 460 -18.03 6.82 -17.04
C PRO A 460 -18.66 7.59 -15.85
N GLU A 461 -18.24 7.27 -14.63
CA GLU A 461 -18.60 7.95 -13.39
C GLU A 461 -17.91 9.31 -13.16
N VAL A 462 -16.91 9.69 -13.97
CA VAL A 462 -16.13 10.94 -13.81
C VAL A 462 -16.09 11.69 -15.14
N LYS A 463 -16.26 13.02 -15.09
CA LYS A 463 -16.07 13.89 -16.26
C LYS A 463 -15.00 14.95 -16.02
N ALA A 464 -14.36 15.40 -17.10
CA ALA A 464 -13.57 16.63 -17.10
C ALA A 464 -14.50 17.85 -17.27
N ASP A 465 -14.15 18.97 -16.66
CA ASP A 465 -14.84 20.25 -16.87
C ASP A 465 -14.34 21.00 -18.13
N GLU A 466 -13.13 20.69 -18.58
CA GLU A 466 -12.45 21.35 -19.70
C GLU A 466 -11.93 20.31 -20.71
N PRO A 467 -11.85 20.63 -22.02
CA PRO A 467 -11.28 19.72 -23.02
C PRO A 467 -9.83 19.36 -22.71
N ILE A 468 -9.51 18.07 -22.78
CA ILE A 468 -8.19 17.54 -22.39
C ILE A 468 -7.15 17.86 -23.47
N VAL A 469 -6.06 18.52 -23.07
CA VAL A 469 -4.93 18.83 -23.96
C VAL A 469 -4.22 17.54 -24.36
N SER A 470 -4.29 17.20 -25.66
CA SER A 470 -3.70 15.98 -26.21
C SER A 470 -2.25 16.16 -26.65
N ALA A 471 -1.98 17.07 -27.60
CA ALA A 471 -0.64 17.21 -28.19
C ALA A 471 0.35 17.90 -27.24
N LEU A 472 1.52 17.29 -27.05
CA LEU A 472 2.62 17.81 -26.24
C LEU A 472 3.95 17.71 -26.98
N ASN A 473 4.81 18.71 -26.76
CA ASN A 473 6.22 18.67 -27.12
C ASN A 473 7.04 18.91 -25.86
N LEU A 474 7.97 18.00 -25.57
CA LEU A 474 8.84 17.99 -24.40
C LEU A 474 10.28 18.21 -24.89
N PRO A 475 10.94 19.34 -24.57
CA PRO A 475 12.37 19.51 -24.81
C PRO A 475 13.22 18.38 -24.21
N ALA A 476 14.47 18.25 -24.67
CA ALA A 476 15.44 17.34 -24.07
C ALA A 476 15.61 17.62 -22.56
N ASN A 477 15.74 16.58 -21.74
CA ASN A 477 15.96 16.68 -20.29
C ASN A 477 15.00 17.66 -19.57
N SER A 478 13.70 17.54 -19.84
CA SER A 478 12.69 18.47 -19.33
C SER A 478 11.43 17.76 -18.84
N SER A 479 10.64 18.44 -18.00
CA SER A 479 9.36 17.95 -17.49
C SER A 479 8.25 18.95 -17.75
N LYS A 480 7.02 18.45 -17.95
CA LYS A 480 5.81 19.27 -18.06
C LYS A 480 4.68 18.66 -17.24
N THR A 481 4.08 19.49 -16.40
CA THR A 481 2.87 19.15 -15.63
C THR A 481 1.65 19.76 -16.30
N ILE A 482 0.56 18.99 -16.34
CA ILE A 482 -0.74 19.37 -16.87
C ILE A 482 -1.76 19.11 -15.78
N VAL A 483 -2.62 20.10 -15.51
CA VAL A 483 -3.66 20.02 -14.49
C VAL A 483 -5.02 20.02 -15.18
N ILE A 484 -5.85 19.03 -14.87
CA ILE A 484 -7.17 18.84 -15.46
C ILE A 484 -8.20 18.82 -14.33
N LYS A 485 -9.16 19.74 -14.38
CA LYS A 485 -10.32 19.73 -13.48
C LYS A 485 -11.22 18.57 -13.87
N ILE A 486 -11.36 17.62 -12.96
CA ILE A 486 -12.28 16.50 -13.05
C ILE A 486 -13.39 16.66 -12.02
N ARG A 487 -14.44 15.85 -12.12
CA ARG A 487 -15.50 15.82 -11.11
C ARG A 487 -16.28 14.52 -11.18
N PRO A 488 -16.60 13.88 -10.04
CA PRO A 488 -17.46 12.71 -10.03
C PRO A 488 -18.91 13.09 -10.35
N LEU A 489 -19.62 12.12 -10.92
CA LEU A 489 -21.07 12.11 -11.08
C LEU A 489 -21.71 11.40 -9.87
N ALA A 490 -23.04 11.46 -9.77
CA ALA A 490 -23.79 10.76 -8.73
C ALA A 490 -23.48 9.24 -8.68
N SER A 491 -23.24 8.61 -9.83
CA SER A 491 -22.83 7.20 -9.95
C SER A 491 -21.38 6.90 -9.53
N GLY A 492 -20.55 7.93 -9.40
CA GLY A 492 -19.16 7.83 -8.91
C GLY A 492 -19.02 8.00 -7.41
N MET A 493 -20.13 8.18 -6.69
CA MET A 493 -20.15 8.29 -5.23
C MET A 493 -20.28 6.89 -4.61
N ASN A 494 -19.69 6.69 -3.43
CA ASN A 494 -19.55 5.36 -2.79
C ASN A 494 -18.81 4.35 -3.68
N THR A 495 -17.84 4.80 -4.49
CA THR A 495 -17.05 3.95 -5.39
C THR A 495 -15.62 4.47 -5.56
N THR A 496 -14.72 3.54 -5.86
CA THR A 496 -13.36 3.83 -6.31
C THR A 496 -13.34 4.06 -7.82
N ASN A 497 -12.90 5.24 -8.26
CA ASN A 497 -12.89 5.63 -9.68
C ASN A 497 -11.45 5.63 -10.23
N PRO A 498 -11.02 4.59 -10.97
CA PRO A 498 -9.68 4.54 -11.59
C PRO A 498 -9.58 5.50 -12.77
N ILE A 499 -8.55 6.34 -12.81
CA ILE A 499 -8.28 7.26 -13.92
C ILE A 499 -6.92 6.94 -14.53
N VAL A 500 -6.87 6.70 -15.84
CA VAL A 500 -5.64 6.32 -16.55
C VAL A 500 -5.05 7.54 -17.26
N ALA A 501 -3.75 7.76 -17.08
CA ALA A 501 -2.98 8.73 -17.85
C ALA A 501 -1.96 7.99 -18.71
N GLY A 502 -2.01 8.19 -20.03
CA GLY A 502 -1.09 7.55 -20.97
C GLY A 502 -0.46 8.57 -21.92
N PHE A 503 0.83 8.46 -22.19
CA PHE A 503 1.52 9.28 -23.19
C PHE A 503 2.03 8.38 -24.32
N LYS A 504 1.67 8.72 -25.56
CA LYS A 504 2.08 8.01 -26.77
C LYS A 504 3.02 8.87 -27.61
N TRP A 505 4.22 8.39 -27.91
CA TRP A 505 5.20 9.04 -28.77
C TRP A 505 5.78 8.02 -29.75
N SER A 506 5.93 8.40 -31.02
CA SER A 506 6.29 7.48 -32.10
C SER A 506 5.38 6.23 -32.09
N ASP A 507 5.96 5.03 -32.05
CA ASP A 507 5.33 3.73 -31.92
C ASP A 507 5.13 3.26 -30.45
N LYS A 508 5.64 4.03 -29.47
CA LYS A 508 5.66 3.66 -28.05
C LYS A 508 4.57 4.35 -27.23
N GLN A 509 4.25 3.75 -26.08
CA GLN A 509 3.32 4.31 -25.10
C GLN A 509 3.78 3.98 -23.67
N LYS A 510 3.61 4.96 -22.77
CA LYS A 510 3.76 4.80 -21.32
C LYS A 510 2.42 5.10 -20.64
N MET A 511 2.12 4.45 -19.52
CA MET A 511 0.90 4.67 -18.77
C MET A 511 1.17 4.69 -17.27
N THR A 512 0.29 5.38 -16.55
CA THR A 512 0.19 5.41 -15.09
C THR A 512 -1.29 5.62 -14.72
N MET A 513 -1.60 5.62 -13.43
CA MET A 513 -2.96 5.83 -12.93
C MET A 513 -2.98 6.75 -11.72
N ALA A 514 -4.11 7.43 -11.55
CA ALA A 514 -4.52 8.03 -10.29
C ALA A 514 -5.89 7.48 -9.87
N ILE A 515 -6.21 7.58 -8.58
CA ILE A 515 -7.45 7.06 -8.01
C ILE A 515 -8.28 8.23 -7.49
N LEU A 516 -9.53 8.33 -7.94
CA LEU A 516 -10.53 9.17 -7.30
C LEU A 516 -11.47 8.31 -6.47
N ASP A 517 -11.06 8.00 -5.23
CA ASP A 517 -11.92 7.27 -4.30
C ASP A 517 -12.93 8.22 -3.62
N MET A 518 -14.19 7.80 -3.54
CA MET A 518 -15.31 8.68 -3.19
C MET A 518 -16.22 8.10 -2.09
N PRO A 519 -16.49 8.84 -1.00
CA PRO A 519 -17.47 8.43 0.01
C PRO A 519 -18.88 8.35 -0.58
N PRO A 520 -19.84 7.75 0.14
CA PRO A 520 -21.25 8.01 -0.14
C PRO A 520 -21.53 9.51 -0.06
N ALA A 521 -22.30 10.02 -1.01
CA ALA A 521 -22.73 11.42 -1.02
C ALA A 521 -23.62 11.78 0.19
N ILE A 522 -24.30 10.78 0.77
CA ILE A 522 -25.08 10.90 1.99
C ILE A 522 -24.66 9.77 2.94
N SER A 523 -24.02 10.13 4.05
CA SER A 523 -23.65 9.21 5.13
C SER A 523 -24.57 9.42 6.33
N VAL A 524 -25.09 8.31 6.88
CA VAL A 524 -26.03 8.24 8.01
C VAL A 524 -25.82 6.92 8.75
N HIS A 525 -26.22 6.84 10.03
CA HIS A 525 -26.37 5.54 10.69
C HIS A 525 -27.41 4.72 9.92
N ARG A 526 -27.01 3.58 9.33
CA ARG A 526 -27.94 2.72 8.57
C ARG A 526 -28.92 1.95 9.46
N LEU A 527 -28.59 1.83 10.75
CA LEU A 527 -29.41 1.28 11.81
C LEU A 527 -29.37 2.25 12.99
N LEU A 528 -30.52 2.68 13.50
CA LEU A 528 -30.60 3.63 14.62
C LEU A 528 -31.75 3.28 15.57
N TYR A 529 -31.58 3.57 16.86
CA TYR A 529 -32.65 3.54 17.85
C TYR A 529 -32.73 4.86 18.63
N GLY A 530 -33.86 5.12 19.28
CA GLY A 530 -34.08 6.33 20.07
C GLY A 530 -35.44 6.31 20.75
N HIS A 531 -35.76 7.33 21.55
CA HIS A 531 -37.04 7.41 22.25
C HIS A 531 -37.92 8.56 21.74
N ALA A 532 -39.23 8.34 21.77
CA ALA A 532 -40.24 9.36 21.55
C ALA A 532 -40.19 10.42 22.68
N PRO A 533 -40.51 11.70 22.40
CA PRO A 533 -41.13 12.22 21.18
C PRO A 533 -40.13 12.72 20.11
N ALA A 534 -38.82 12.49 20.28
CA ALA A 534 -37.80 13.19 19.50
C ALA A 534 -36.49 12.39 19.36
N VAL A 535 -36.12 12.02 18.12
CA VAL A 535 -34.84 11.34 17.84
C VAL A 535 -33.87 12.29 17.14
N LYS A 536 -32.65 12.37 17.68
CA LYS A 536 -31.53 13.09 17.05
C LYS A 536 -30.93 12.21 15.94
N TYR A 537 -30.97 12.72 14.70
CA TYR A 537 -30.59 12.00 13.50
C TYR A 537 -29.50 12.77 12.74
N PRO A 538 -28.21 12.38 12.86
CA PRO A 538 -27.11 13.04 12.17
C PRO A 538 -27.03 12.60 10.70
N VAL A 539 -26.57 13.52 9.85
CA VAL A 539 -26.42 13.32 8.40
C VAL A 539 -25.15 14.04 7.94
N SER A 540 -24.24 13.34 7.25
CA SER A 540 -23.09 13.96 6.57
C SER A 540 -23.34 13.99 5.07
N ILE A 541 -23.16 15.15 4.44
CA ILE A 541 -23.33 15.30 2.99
C ILE A 541 -22.02 15.73 2.34
N HIS A 542 -21.51 14.93 1.41
CA HIS A 542 -20.37 15.29 0.57
C HIS A 542 -20.85 16.00 -0.71
N ASN A 543 -20.43 17.25 -0.93
CA ASN A 543 -20.83 17.99 -2.12
C ASN A 543 -19.94 17.67 -3.33
N PHE A 544 -20.41 16.75 -4.17
CA PHE A 544 -19.80 16.48 -5.47
C PHE A 544 -20.26 17.45 -6.57
N SER A 545 -21.17 18.39 -6.29
CA SER A 545 -21.76 19.33 -7.25
C SER A 545 -21.16 20.76 -7.14
N SER A 546 -21.42 21.61 -8.13
CA SER A 546 -21.16 23.05 -8.03
C SER A 546 -22.29 23.85 -7.35
N SER A 547 -23.38 23.19 -6.96
CA SER A 547 -24.51 23.84 -6.31
C SER A 547 -24.18 24.20 -4.86
N VAL A 548 -24.29 25.47 -4.50
CA VAL A 548 -24.19 25.99 -3.13
C VAL A 548 -25.09 27.23 -3.00
N PRO A 549 -25.95 27.35 -1.97
CA PRO A 549 -26.40 26.27 -1.08
C PRO A 549 -27.27 25.26 -1.85
N PHE A 550 -27.53 24.10 -1.24
CA PHE A 550 -28.43 23.09 -1.79
C PHE A 550 -29.32 22.46 -0.71
N PRO A 551 -30.55 22.02 -1.05
CA PRO A 551 -31.46 21.44 -0.08
C PRO A 551 -31.08 20.00 0.28
N VAL A 552 -31.27 19.67 1.55
CA VAL A 552 -31.21 18.32 2.11
C VAL A 552 -32.56 18.03 2.75
N GLN A 553 -33.24 17.00 2.26
CA GLN A 553 -34.55 16.58 2.74
C GLN A 553 -34.43 15.27 3.52
N VAL A 554 -35.11 15.20 4.67
CA VAL A 554 -35.28 13.98 5.46
C VAL A 554 -36.77 13.68 5.55
N GLN A 555 -37.17 12.47 5.14
CA GLN A 555 -38.53 11.95 5.24
C GLN A 555 -38.53 10.67 6.06
N VAL A 556 -39.53 10.50 6.92
CA VAL A 556 -39.69 9.29 7.73
C VAL A 556 -41.00 8.61 7.34
N PHE A 557 -40.96 7.29 7.15
CA PHE A 557 -42.10 6.46 6.77
C PHE A 557 -42.26 5.34 7.81
N ALA A 558 -43.48 5.13 8.33
CA ALA A 558 -43.74 3.98 9.20
C ALA A 558 -43.68 2.69 8.38
N LYS A 559 -43.01 1.64 8.89
CA LYS A 559 -42.88 0.35 8.18
C LYS A 559 -44.22 -0.26 7.80
N GLU A 560 -45.21 -0.12 8.68
CA GLU A 560 -46.61 -0.54 8.47
C GLU A 560 -47.41 0.31 7.46
N LYS A 561 -46.94 1.52 7.13
CA LYS A 561 -47.64 2.50 6.26
C LYS A 561 -46.65 3.24 5.33
N PRO A 562 -45.93 2.54 4.44
CA PRO A 562 -44.83 3.12 3.66
C PRO A 562 -45.26 4.16 2.62
N GLY A 563 -46.55 4.21 2.25
CA GLY A 563 -47.06 5.10 1.20
C GLY A 563 -47.17 6.59 1.54
N LYS A 564 -46.92 7.00 2.80
CA LYS A 564 -46.97 8.41 3.22
C LYS A 564 -45.96 8.70 4.32
N ALA A 565 -45.17 9.77 4.15
CA ALA A 565 -44.26 10.24 5.19
C ALA A 565 -45.04 10.70 6.44
N VAL A 566 -44.62 10.22 7.62
CA VAL A 566 -45.13 10.65 8.94
C VAL A 566 -44.40 11.89 9.46
N PHE A 567 -43.19 12.14 8.97
CA PHE A 567 -42.38 13.33 9.26
C PHE A 567 -41.61 13.74 8.01
N THR A 568 -41.44 15.05 7.80
CA THR A 568 -40.58 15.61 6.76
C THR A 568 -39.89 16.86 7.30
N ALA A 569 -38.58 16.97 7.10
CA ALA A 569 -37.80 18.18 7.37
C ALA A 569 -36.90 18.52 6.18
N ASN A 570 -36.60 19.80 6.01
CA ASN A 570 -35.66 20.30 5.01
C ASN A 570 -34.67 21.25 5.70
N GLN A 571 -33.40 21.15 5.36
CA GLN A 571 -32.36 22.11 5.74
C GLN A 571 -31.50 22.43 4.51
N ASN A 572 -30.88 23.60 4.47
CA ASN A 572 -29.92 23.94 3.42
C ASN A 572 -28.51 23.58 3.90
N ASN A 573 -27.74 22.94 3.03
CA ASN A 573 -26.32 22.64 3.22
C ASN A 573 -25.47 23.63 2.41
N THR A 574 -24.31 24.00 2.96
CA THR A 574 -23.40 25.03 2.43
C THR A 574 -22.00 24.50 2.13
N ALA A 575 -21.77 23.18 2.16
CA ALA A 575 -20.51 22.58 1.76
C ALA A 575 -20.17 22.95 0.30
N THR A 576 -18.94 23.39 0.06
CA THR A 576 -18.44 23.67 -1.30
C THR A 576 -18.01 22.39 -2.01
N LEU A 577 -17.85 22.46 -3.33
CA LEU A 577 -17.42 21.32 -4.17
C LEU A 577 -16.17 20.62 -3.57
N GLY A 578 -16.25 19.31 -3.38
CA GLY A 578 -15.17 18.47 -2.85
C GLY A 578 -15.06 18.46 -1.33
N LYS A 579 -15.85 19.28 -0.63
CA LYS A 579 -15.94 19.31 0.83
C LYS A 579 -17.28 18.73 1.27
N TYR A 580 -17.43 18.49 2.57
CA TYR A 580 -18.64 17.96 3.17
C TYR A 580 -19.08 18.79 4.38
N GLN A 581 -20.32 18.60 4.82
CA GLN A 581 -20.85 19.21 6.04
C GLN A 581 -21.77 18.24 6.76
N ASP A 582 -21.59 18.17 8.09
CA ASP A 582 -22.44 17.41 8.99
C ASP A 582 -23.64 18.27 9.43
N MET A 583 -24.80 17.63 9.53
CA MET A 583 -26.09 18.24 9.82
C MET A 583 -26.81 17.41 10.87
N LEU A 584 -27.67 18.04 11.67
CA LEU A 584 -28.47 17.36 12.69
C LEU A 584 -29.96 17.64 12.49
N PHE A 585 -30.74 16.57 12.37
CA PHE A 585 -32.19 16.63 12.31
C PHE A 585 -32.79 16.15 13.63
N ASP A 586 -33.89 16.78 14.04
CA ASP A 586 -34.66 16.41 15.23
C ASP A 586 -36.01 15.84 14.77
N LEU A 587 -36.08 14.51 14.69
CA LEU A 587 -37.21 13.77 14.14
C LEU A 587 -38.29 13.64 15.21
N LYS A 588 -39.38 14.42 15.08
CA LYS A 588 -40.52 14.35 16.00
C LYS A 588 -41.40 13.17 15.63
N LEU A 589 -41.24 12.08 16.38
CA LEU A 589 -41.83 10.76 16.09
C LEU A 589 -42.48 10.17 17.34
N ALA A 590 -43.54 9.37 17.13
CA ALA A 590 -44.08 8.47 18.14
C ALA A 590 -43.21 7.20 18.23
N ALA A 591 -43.48 6.35 19.21
CA ALA A 591 -42.87 5.03 19.27
C ALA A 591 -43.38 4.14 18.11
N GLY A 592 -42.49 3.36 17.50
CA GLY A 592 -42.77 2.51 16.35
C GLY A 592 -41.55 2.27 15.46
N ASP A 593 -41.78 1.56 14.35
CA ASP A 593 -40.74 1.12 13.41
C ASP A 593 -40.80 1.93 12.12
N TYR A 594 -39.65 2.48 11.70
CA TYR A 594 -39.56 3.42 10.60
C TYR A 594 -38.44 3.11 9.60
N TRP A 595 -38.65 3.59 8.38
CA TRP A 595 -37.62 3.87 7.38
C TRP A 595 -37.38 5.37 7.32
N VAL A 596 -36.11 5.80 7.35
CA VAL A 596 -35.72 7.20 7.14
C VAL A 596 -35.07 7.33 5.78
N LYS A 597 -35.67 8.10 4.88
CA LYS A 597 -35.13 8.45 3.58
C LYS A 597 -34.49 9.84 3.66
N VAL A 598 -33.26 9.95 3.18
CA VAL A 598 -32.55 11.24 3.05
C VAL A 598 -32.23 11.46 1.58
N SER A 599 -32.49 12.66 1.06
CA SER A 599 -32.17 13.05 -0.31
C SER A 599 -31.48 14.40 -0.40
N ALA A 600 -30.45 14.46 -1.24
CA ALA A 600 -29.63 15.64 -1.51
C ALA A 600 -28.95 15.47 -2.87
N LEU A 601 -28.66 16.56 -3.60
CA LEU A 601 -27.85 16.53 -4.83
C LEU A 601 -28.29 15.52 -5.92
N GLY A 602 -29.58 15.15 -5.95
CA GLY A 602 -30.13 14.18 -6.90
C GLY A 602 -29.87 12.70 -6.54
N VAL A 603 -29.36 12.42 -5.34
CA VAL A 603 -29.21 11.06 -4.79
C VAL A 603 -30.06 10.88 -3.53
N GLU A 604 -30.28 9.63 -3.15
CA GLU A 604 -31.01 9.26 -1.94
C GLU A 604 -30.37 8.07 -1.23
N THR A 605 -30.58 7.99 0.08
CA THR A 605 -30.24 6.83 0.92
C THR A 605 -31.39 6.55 1.88
N THR A 606 -31.54 5.29 2.31
CA THR A 606 -32.55 4.86 3.28
C THR A 606 -31.89 4.10 4.42
N SER A 607 -32.31 4.39 5.65
CA SER A 607 -31.86 3.74 6.89
C SER A 607 -33.03 3.24 7.72
N GLN A 608 -32.73 2.30 8.62
CA GLN A 608 -33.69 1.72 9.56
C GLN A 608 -33.66 2.47 10.90
N LEU A 609 -34.83 2.86 11.40
CA LEU A 609 -34.99 3.55 12.69
C LEU A 609 -36.04 2.86 13.56
N GLY A 610 -35.66 2.40 14.75
CA GLY A 610 -36.61 2.06 15.81
C GLY A 610 -36.83 3.23 16.77
N VAL A 611 -38.07 3.45 17.20
CA VAL A 611 -38.39 4.45 18.23
C VAL A 611 -39.11 3.79 19.39
N GLY A 612 -38.46 3.75 20.55
CA GLY A 612 -39.06 3.32 21.81
C GLY A 612 -39.88 4.42 22.47
N LYS A 613 -40.51 4.07 23.59
CA LYS A 613 -41.10 5.04 24.51
C LYS A 613 -40.07 5.45 25.57
N ALA A 614 -40.16 6.69 26.04
CA ALA A 614 -39.43 7.16 27.21
C ALA A 614 -39.98 6.49 28.49
N GLU A 615 -39.45 5.31 28.80
CA GLU A 615 -39.85 4.47 29.95
C GLU A 615 -38.59 3.89 30.63
N GLY A 616 -38.71 3.53 31.92
CA GLY A 616 -37.61 3.03 32.74
C GLY A 616 -36.74 4.11 33.37
N ALA A 617 -35.67 3.70 34.05
CA ALA A 617 -34.74 4.59 34.73
C ALA A 617 -33.30 4.08 34.60
N ALA A 618 -32.41 4.92 34.04
CA ALA A 618 -30.98 4.72 34.06
C ALA A 618 -30.28 5.89 34.79
N ARG A 619 -29.08 5.63 35.29
CA ARG A 619 -28.16 6.61 35.87
C ARG A 619 -26.76 6.44 35.29
N ALA A 620 -26.01 7.52 35.18
CA ALA A 620 -24.62 7.54 34.75
C ALA A 620 -23.80 8.52 35.57
N TYR A 621 -22.57 8.13 35.92
CA TYR A 621 -21.67 8.97 36.70
C TYR A 621 -20.20 8.64 36.42
N ALA A 622 -19.34 9.65 36.54
CA ALA A 622 -17.89 9.51 36.49
C ALA A 622 -17.36 8.98 37.82
N VAL A 623 -16.34 8.11 37.77
CA VAL A 623 -15.62 7.59 38.93
C VAL A 623 -14.25 7.10 38.49
N ASP A 624 -13.20 7.49 39.20
CA ASP A 624 -11.86 6.91 39.08
C ASP A 624 -11.84 5.61 39.90
N LEU A 625 -11.80 4.45 39.23
CA LEU A 625 -11.94 3.14 39.87
C LEU A 625 -10.59 2.50 40.24
N ASN A 626 -9.50 2.89 39.57
CA ASN A 626 -8.16 2.34 39.77
C ASN A 626 -7.19 3.32 40.48
N SER A 627 -7.63 4.55 40.73
CA SER A 627 -6.86 5.67 41.30
C SER A 627 -5.71 6.17 40.41
N ASP A 628 -5.87 6.12 39.08
CA ASP A 628 -4.88 6.63 38.12
C ASP A 628 -5.10 8.10 37.69
N GLY A 629 -6.21 8.72 38.12
CA GLY A 629 -6.59 10.09 37.80
C GLY A 629 -7.40 10.27 36.52
N VAL A 630 -7.69 9.20 35.79
CA VAL A 630 -8.65 9.15 34.68
C VAL A 630 -10.00 8.65 35.22
N ASN A 631 -11.10 9.24 34.74
CA ASN A 631 -12.43 8.75 35.12
C ASN A 631 -12.88 7.61 34.19
N GLU A 632 -13.35 6.53 34.78
CA GLU A 632 -14.34 5.64 34.18
C GLU A 632 -15.73 6.25 34.28
N PHE A 633 -16.66 5.74 33.45
CA PHE A 633 -18.06 6.11 33.49
C PHE A 633 -18.91 4.86 33.72
N ARG A 634 -19.61 4.81 34.85
CA ARG A 634 -20.59 3.75 35.14
C ARG A 634 -21.96 4.19 34.65
N LEU A 635 -22.58 3.38 33.81
CA LEU A 635 -23.96 3.50 33.34
C LEU A 635 -24.75 2.32 33.92
N GLU A 636 -25.92 2.54 34.49
CA GLU A 636 -26.66 1.49 35.20
C GLU A 636 -28.17 1.67 35.10
N ASN A 637 -28.90 0.57 34.93
CA ASN A 637 -30.36 0.47 35.01
C ASN A 637 -30.76 -0.77 35.86
N ASP A 638 -32.03 -1.15 35.90
CA ASP A 638 -32.48 -2.32 36.69
C ASP A 638 -31.90 -3.67 36.22
N SER A 639 -31.52 -3.79 34.94
CA SER A 639 -31.05 -5.04 34.32
C SER A 639 -29.53 -5.20 34.33
N VAL A 640 -28.79 -4.11 34.12
CA VAL A 640 -27.34 -4.15 33.86
C VAL A 640 -26.56 -3.02 34.52
N GLN A 641 -25.27 -3.26 34.76
CA GLN A 641 -24.26 -2.22 35.02
C GLN A 641 -23.20 -2.30 33.92
N VAL A 642 -22.88 -1.16 33.32
CA VAL A 642 -21.90 -1.01 32.24
C VAL A 642 -20.80 -0.08 32.74
N THR A 643 -19.54 -0.46 32.56
CA THR A 643 -18.38 0.41 32.85
C THR A 643 -17.67 0.76 31.55
N LEU A 644 -17.51 2.06 31.29
CA LEU A 644 -16.77 2.59 30.14
C LEU A 644 -15.40 3.09 30.61
N LEU A 645 -14.32 2.72 29.91
CA LEU A 645 -13.02 3.39 30.08
C LEU A 645 -12.91 4.54 29.09
N SER A 646 -12.40 5.67 29.57
CA SER A 646 -11.94 6.75 28.69
C SER A 646 -10.75 6.33 27.84
N THR A 647 -9.96 5.34 28.29
CA THR A 647 -8.84 4.76 27.53
C THR A 647 -9.32 3.82 26.43
N GLY A 648 -9.11 4.20 25.17
CA GLY A 648 -9.62 3.52 23.98
C GLY A 648 -11.12 3.69 23.70
N ALA A 649 -11.83 4.47 24.54
CA ALA A 649 -13.29 4.58 24.52
C ALA A 649 -13.96 3.19 24.40
N ARG A 650 -13.78 2.34 25.41
CA ARG A 650 -14.21 0.93 25.38
C ARG A 650 -15.22 0.61 26.48
N VAL A 651 -16.08 -0.38 26.24
CA VAL A 651 -16.96 -0.95 27.26
C VAL A 651 -16.18 -2.06 27.97
N ILE A 652 -15.55 -1.80 29.11
CA ILE A 652 -14.71 -2.80 29.79
C ILE A 652 -15.52 -3.81 30.59
N GLU A 653 -16.71 -3.43 31.06
CA GLU A 653 -17.63 -4.31 31.79
C GLU A 653 -19.04 -4.15 31.23
N TYR A 654 -19.70 -5.29 31.06
CA TYR A 654 -21.14 -5.39 30.86
C TYR A 654 -21.67 -6.48 31.81
N ILE A 655 -22.17 -6.05 32.97
CA ILE A 655 -22.60 -6.94 34.05
C ILE A 655 -24.12 -7.16 33.98
N VAL A 656 -24.54 -8.40 33.79
CA VAL A 656 -25.94 -8.83 33.82
C VAL A 656 -26.37 -9.08 35.27
N LYS A 657 -27.16 -8.18 35.85
CA LYS A 657 -27.45 -8.18 37.31
C LYS A 657 -28.18 -9.43 37.81
N SER A 658 -29.02 -10.04 36.97
CA SER A 658 -29.75 -11.27 37.32
C SER A 658 -28.85 -12.51 37.43
N ARG A 659 -27.66 -12.47 36.80
CA ARG A 659 -26.61 -13.50 36.89
C ARG A 659 -25.45 -13.11 37.79
N LYS A 660 -25.24 -11.80 37.99
CA LYS A 660 -24.07 -11.18 38.66
C LYS A 660 -22.76 -11.46 37.92
N ASP A 661 -22.84 -11.53 36.60
CA ASP A 661 -21.76 -11.99 35.74
C ASP A 661 -21.51 -10.99 34.61
N ASN A 662 -20.28 -10.98 34.08
CA ASN A 662 -19.78 -10.03 33.09
C ASN A 662 -19.61 -10.74 31.74
N LEU A 663 -20.17 -10.18 30.66
CA LEU A 663 -20.17 -10.84 29.35
C LEU A 663 -18.84 -10.75 28.56
N LEU A 664 -17.90 -9.96 29.06
CA LEU A 664 -16.75 -9.49 28.29
C LEU A 664 -15.46 -9.89 28.98
N PHE A 665 -14.50 -10.42 28.21
CA PHE A 665 -13.13 -10.63 28.68
C PHE A 665 -12.59 -9.34 29.28
N LYS A 666 -11.90 -9.42 30.43
CA LYS A 666 -11.41 -8.24 31.13
C LYS A 666 -10.02 -8.49 31.75
N LEU A 667 -9.02 -7.79 31.23
CA LEU A 667 -7.69 -7.72 31.83
C LEU A 667 -7.51 -6.44 32.68
N TRP A 668 -8.04 -5.30 32.24
CA TRP A 668 -7.93 -4.03 32.97
C TRP A 668 -8.50 -4.13 34.40
N PRO A 669 -7.89 -3.48 35.43
CA PRO A 669 -6.72 -2.60 35.37
C PRO A 669 -5.38 -3.34 35.45
N GLU A 670 -5.39 -4.68 35.43
CA GLU A 670 -4.16 -5.47 35.33
C GLU A 670 -3.54 -5.31 33.94
N LYS A 671 -2.30 -5.78 33.81
CA LYS A 671 -1.47 -5.68 32.61
C LYS A 671 -0.95 -7.07 32.27
N SER A 672 -0.71 -7.33 30.99
CA SER A 672 -0.13 -8.60 30.55
C SER A 672 1.25 -8.82 31.17
N ILE A 673 1.65 -10.08 31.37
CA ILE A 673 2.97 -10.42 31.93
C ILE A 673 4.13 -9.88 31.08
N ASP A 674 3.89 -9.67 29.78
CA ASP A 674 4.83 -9.16 28.79
C ASP A 674 4.71 -7.64 28.54
N ASP A 675 3.89 -6.91 29.32
CA ASP A 675 3.62 -5.46 29.19
C ASP A 675 4.90 -4.61 29.07
N ARG A 676 5.99 -5.04 29.71
CA ARG A 676 7.28 -4.35 29.73
C ARG A 676 8.24 -4.74 28.59
N ARG A 677 7.81 -5.59 27.64
CA ARG A 677 8.66 -5.97 26.49
C ARG A 677 8.97 -4.73 25.63
N PRO A 678 10.15 -4.64 25.00
CA PRO A 678 10.44 -3.56 24.07
C PRO A 678 9.36 -3.44 22.98
N PHE A 679 8.89 -2.22 22.74
CA PHE A 679 7.86 -1.91 21.74
C PHE A 679 6.51 -2.63 21.93
N ARG A 680 6.08 -2.90 23.17
CA ARG A 680 4.81 -3.60 23.47
C ARG A 680 3.60 -3.05 22.70
N ASP A 681 3.49 -1.73 22.64
CA ASP A 681 2.38 -0.98 22.02
C ASP A 681 2.31 -1.13 20.48
N ARG A 682 3.31 -1.77 19.83
CA ARG A 682 3.32 -2.07 18.39
C ARG A 682 2.78 -3.46 18.04
N GLY A 683 2.39 -4.23 19.04
CA GLY A 683 1.69 -5.52 18.90
C GLY A 683 0.29 -5.43 19.51
N TYR A 684 -0.54 -6.45 19.31
CA TYR A 684 -1.91 -6.43 19.85
C TYR A 684 -1.90 -6.45 21.40
N TYR A 685 -2.73 -5.61 22.04
CA TYR A 685 -2.81 -5.47 23.49
C TYR A 685 -4.29 -5.46 23.92
N PRO A 686 -4.83 -6.60 24.38
CA PRO A 686 -6.20 -6.63 24.91
C PRO A 686 -6.23 -6.04 26.31
N TYR A 687 -6.97 -4.94 26.52
CA TYR A 687 -7.46 -4.60 27.86
C TYR A 687 -8.71 -5.41 28.21
N GLY A 688 -9.41 -5.90 27.18
CA GLY A 688 -10.72 -6.54 27.27
C GLY A 688 -11.87 -5.57 27.01
N GLY A 689 -13.07 -6.13 26.98
CA GLY A 689 -14.31 -5.40 26.77
C GLY A 689 -14.83 -5.42 25.33
N PHE A 690 -15.57 -4.37 24.98
CA PHE A 690 -15.84 -3.98 23.60
C PHE A 690 -14.76 -2.99 23.15
N GLU A 691 -13.76 -3.49 22.43
CA GLU A 691 -12.64 -2.73 21.85
C GLU A 691 -12.94 -2.31 20.40
N ASP A 692 -12.01 -1.60 19.76
CA ASP A 692 -11.94 -1.50 18.30
C ASP A 692 -10.64 -2.15 17.83
N PHE A 693 -10.65 -2.79 16.66
CA PHE A 693 -9.44 -3.20 15.96
C PHE A 693 -9.21 -2.28 14.76
N LEU A 694 -8.19 -1.43 14.85
CA LEU A 694 -7.83 -0.37 13.91
C LEU A 694 -6.31 -0.36 13.76
N GLY A 695 -5.79 -1.39 13.07
CA GLY A 695 -4.37 -1.73 13.00
C GLY A 695 -3.93 -2.80 14.02
N GLN A 696 -2.85 -3.51 13.70
CA GLN A 696 -2.16 -4.38 14.67
C GLN A 696 -1.29 -3.49 15.57
N GLY A 697 -1.63 -3.38 16.85
CA GLY A 697 -1.18 -2.24 17.70
C GLY A 697 -2.20 -1.10 17.71
N SER A 698 -3.48 -1.47 17.80
CA SER A 698 -4.67 -0.67 17.43
C SER A 698 -4.62 0.79 17.88
N MET A 699 -4.87 1.71 16.94
CA MET A 699 -4.62 3.15 17.06
C MET A 699 -5.17 3.80 18.34
N GLU A 700 -6.36 3.38 18.77
CA GLU A 700 -7.05 3.93 19.93
C GLU A 700 -6.56 3.39 21.28
N THR A 701 -5.89 2.24 21.29
CA THR A 701 -5.99 1.37 22.46
C THR A 701 -5.40 1.96 23.75
N HIS A 702 -4.32 2.73 23.64
CA HIS A 702 -3.70 3.42 24.79
C HIS A 702 -4.07 4.92 24.90
N LYS A 703 -4.95 5.44 24.05
CA LYS A 703 -5.34 6.86 24.05
C LYS A 703 -6.44 7.11 25.06
N VAL A 704 -6.24 8.06 25.98
CA VAL A 704 -7.34 8.64 26.78
C VAL A 704 -8.16 9.59 25.90
N TYR A 705 -9.46 9.34 25.82
CA TYR A 705 -10.43 10.16 25.08
C TYR A 705 -10.95 11.32 25.94
N ASP A 706 -11.32 12.42 25.29
CA ASP A 706 -12.12 13.47 25.91
C ASP A 706 -13.56 12.97 26.10
N ALA A 707 -13.98 12.82 27.36
CA ALA A 707 -15.23 12.17 27.74
C ALA A 707 -16.24 13.18 28.32
N THR A 708 -17.41 13.27 27.69
CA THR A 708 -18.53 14.13 28.09
C THR A 708 -19.72 13.29 28.53
N LEU A 709 -20.16 13.45 29.78
CA LEU A 709 -21.45 12.94 30.25
C LEU A 709 -22.57 13.86 29.70
N ILE A 710 -23.30 13.39 28.69
CA ILE A 710 -24.35 14.16 28.00
C ILE A 710 -25.66 14.11 28.81
N GLN A 711 -26.00 12.95 29.36
CA GLN A 711 -27.20 12.75 30.17
C GLN A 711 -26.90 11.78 31.32
N ASP A 712 -27.01 12.27 32.56
CA ASP A 712 -26.64 11.59 33.82
C ASP A 712 -27.77 10.73 34.40
N LYS A 713 -29.03 10.98 34.00
CA LYS A 713 -30.20 10.22 34.40
C LYS A 713 -31.36 10.38 33.42
N GLY A 714 -32.27 9.42 33.41
CA GLY A 714 -33.53 9.50 32.68
C GLY A 714 -34.03 8.14 32.21
N ASP A 715 -34.92 8.14 31.22
CA ASP A 715 -35.32 6.97 30.43
C ASP A 715 -34.18 6.40 29.56
N PHE A 716 -33.09 7.14 29.43
CA PHE A 716 -31.77 6.67 29.03
C PHE A 716 -30.68 7.54 29.68
N VAL A 717 -29.43 7.12 29.56
CA VAL A 717 -28.23 7.90 29.90
C VAL A 717 -27.21 7.82 28.78
N GLN A 718 -26.38 8.85 28.63
CA GLN A 718 -25.50 8.99 27.48
C GLN A 718 -24.15 9.59 27.83
N VAL A 719 -23.08 8.94 27.35
CA VAL A 719 -21.69 9.41 27.42
C VAL A 719 -21.12 9.46 26.01
N LYS A 720 -20.43 10.55 25.67
CA LYS A 720 -19.70 10.70 24.41
C LYS A 720 -18.20 10.76 24.70
N MET A 721 -17.41 10.07 23.90
CA MET A 721 -15.95 10.05 23.97
C MET A 721 -15.39 10.43 22.60
N VAL A 722 -14.43 11.36 22.56
CA VAL A 722 -13.80 11.84 21.32
C VAL A 722 -12.27 11.81 21.43
N ALA A 723 -11.61 11.33 20.38
CA ALA A 723 -10.18 11.50 20.18
C ALA A 723 -9.87 11.97 18.76
N ASP A 724 -8.73 12.66 18.63
CA ASP A 724 -8.12 12.98 17.35
C ASP A 724 -6.71 12.37 17.29
N TYR A 725 -6.42 11.71 16.17
CA TYR A 725 -5.15 11.10 15.83
C TYR A 725 -4.57 11.83 14.62
N PHE A 726 -3.95 12.98 14.88
CA PHE A 726 -3.31 13.84 13.89
C PHE A 726 -4.24 14.31 12.77
N GLY A 727 -5.53 14.53 13.05
CA GLY A 727 -6.57 14.86 12.08
C GLY A 727 -7.42 13.67 11.60
N ASN A 728 -7.25 12.49 12.20
CA ASN A 728 -8.20 11.38 12.09
C ASN A 728 -9.03 11.35 13.37
N ARG A 729 -10.30 11.77 13.29
CA ARG A 729 -11.19 11.91 14.44
C ARG A 729 -12.08 10.68 14.59
N LEU A 730 -12.10 10.12 15.80
CA LEU A 730 -12.96 9.00 16.21
C LEU A 730 -13.82 9.48 17.38
N GLU A 731 -15.14 9.52 17.16
CA GLU A 731 -16.14 9.81 18.19
C GLU A 731 -17.00 8.56 18.42
N LYS A 732 -17.18 8.19 19.69
CA LYS A 732 -18.16 7.20 20.15
C LYS A 732 -19.20 7.86 21.05
N THR A 733 -20.47 7.51 20.87
CA THR A 733 -21.54 7.86 21.81
C THR A 733 -22.20 6.58 22.33
N PHE A 734 -22.11 6.38 23.65
CA PHE A 734 -22.66 5.26 24.39
C PHE A 734 -24.00 5.66 24.98
N THR A 735 -25.06 4.88 24.72
CA THR A 735 -26.40 5.12 25.27
C THR A 735 -26.93 3.86 25.94
N LEU A 736 -27.20 3.91 27.25
CA LEU A 736 -27.89 2.85 27.98
C LEU A 736 -29.35 3.25 28.21
N TYR A 737 -30.28 2.44 27.71
CA TYR A 737 -31.72 2.68 27.86
C TYR A 737 -32.24 2.17 29.21
N GLY A 738 -33.15 2.89 29.85
CA GLY A 738 -33.53 2.67 31.26
C GLY A 738 -34.49 1.51 31.53
N ASN A 739 -35.12 0.97 30.49
CA ASN A 739 -36.14 -0.10 30.58
C ASN A 739 -35.64 -1.48 30.13
N PHE A 740 -34.48 -1.58 29.48
CA PHE A 740 -33.97 -2.81 28.86
C PHE A 740 -32.45 -2.93 29.01
N PRO A 741 -31.86 -4.14 28.93
CA PRO A 741 -30.41 -4.31 28.82
C PRO A 741 -29.91 -3.96 27.40
N LEU A 742 -30.26 -2.80 26.86
CA LEU A 742 -29.82 -2.34 25.55
C LEU A 742 -28.76 -1.26 25.73
N LEU A 743 -27.53 -1.58 25.35
CA LEU A 743 -26.45 -0.61 25.18
C LEU A 743 -26.25 -0.35 23.69
N GLU A 744 -26.31 0.91 23.29
CA GLU A 744 -26.00 1.37 21.94
C GLU A 744 -24.63 2.05 21.91
N ILE A 745 -23.85 1.78 20.88
CA ILE A 745 -22.53 2.35 20.62
C ILE A 745 -22.57 2.95 19.20
N ARG A 746 -22.66 4.29 19.11
CA ARG A 746 -22.66 5.02 17.84
C ARG A 746 -21.26 5.52 17.52
N PHE A 747 -20.80 5.27 16.29
CA PHE A 747 -19.53 5.75 15.77
C PHE A 747 -19.76 6.91 14.81
N ALA A 748 -18.91 7.94 14.91
CA ALA A 748 -18.76 8.99 13.91
C ALA A 748 -17.26 9.18 13.61
N LEU A 749 -16.83 8.78 12.40
CA LEU A 749 -15.42 8.78 12.00
C LEU A 749 -15.16 9.86 10.95
N THR A 750 -14.11 10.65 11.13
CA THR A 750 -13.60 11.59 10.12
C THR A 750 -12.12 11.28 9.89
N PHE A 751 -11.82 10.44 8.91
CA PHE A 751 -10.45 10.01 8.60
C PHE A 751 -9.94 10.69 7.34
N LYS A 752 -8.63 10.96 7.32
CA LYS A 752 -7.88 11.54 6.18
C LYS A 752 -6.82 10.58 5.64
N ASN A 753 -6.35 9.65 6.47
CA ASN A 753 -5.32 8.68 6.15
C ASN A 753 -5.96 7.47 5.42
N PRO A 754 -5.59 7.19 4.15
CA PRO A 754 -6.20 6.11 3.35
C PRO A 754 -5.73 4.70 3.75
N GLU A 755 -4.64 4.57 4.51
CA GLU A 755 -4.12 3.30 5.01
C GLU A 755 -4.89 2.78 6.24
N ALA A 756 -5.55 3.67 6.99
CA ALA A 756 -6.51 3.31 8.04
C ALA A 756 -7.91 3.20 7.41
N ASN A 757 -8.14 2.07 6.74
CA ASN A 757 -9.25 1.83 5.81
C ASN A 757 -10.32 0.85 6.30
N VAL A 758 -10.09 0.10 7.38
CA VAL A 758 -11.07 -0.81 8.00
C VAL A 758 -10.99 -0.70 9.52
N ILE A 759 -12.16 -0.68 10.18
CA ILE A 759 -12.31 -0.83 11.62
C ILE A 759 -13.05 -2.14 11.91
N GLY A 760 -12.59 -2.90 12.91
CA GLY A 760 -13.32 -4.04 13.48
C GLY A 760 -13.80 -3.74 14.89
N PRO A 761 -15.00 -3.17 15.10
CA PRO A 761 -15.60 -3.07 16.43
C PRO A 761 -15.72 -4.46 17.07
N GLN A 762 -15.23 -4.63 18.28
CA GLN A 762 -14.84 -5.94 18.80
C GLN A 762 -15.37 -6.18 20.23
N PRO A 763 -16.57 -6.75 20.42
CA PRO A 763 -16.85 -7.50 21.64
C PRO A 763 -15.85 -8.65 21.79
N ILE A 764 -15.09 -8.63 22.88
CA ILE A 764 -14.26 -9.75 23.33
C ILE A 764 -15.06 -10.47 24.41
N LEU A 765 -15.56 -11.66 24.09
CA LEU A 765 -16.43 -12.46 24.95
C LEU A 765 -15.63 -13.40 25.84
N GLU A 766 -15.98 -13.38 27.12
CA GLU A 766 -15.68 -14.36 28.15
C GLU A 766 -17.02 -14.53 28.87
N LEU A 767 -17.71 -15.65 28.62
CA LEU A 767 -19.05 -15.88 29.16
C LEU A 767 -18.98 -16.87 30.32
N GLY A 768 -19.77 -16.62 31.37
CA GLY A 768 -19.79 -17.45 32.56
C GLY A 768 -18.47 -17.43 33.34
N ALA A 769 -18.34 -18.35 34.29
CA ALA A 769 -17.17 -18.45 35.15
C ALA A 769 -15.97 -19.17 34.48
N VAL A 770 -16.18 -19.83 33.32
CA VAL A 770 -15.18 -20.63 32.60
C VAL A 770 -15.42 -20.53 31.10
N HIS A 771 -14.58 -19.78 30.39
CA HIS A 771 -14.62 -19.73 28.92
C HIS A 771 -14.18 -21.08 28.32
N GLY A 772 -15.09 -21.78 27.67
CA GLY A 772 -14.96 -23.21 27.39
C GLY A 772 -16.01 -23.79 26.45
N THR A 773 -16.03 -25.11 26.29
CA THR A 773 -16.92 -25.80 25.33
C THR A 773 -18.43 -25.61 25.59
N GLU A 774 -18.79 -25.13 26.78
CA GLU A 774 -20.09 -24.59 27.19
C GLU A 774 -20.55 -23.38 26.36
N ASP A 775 -19.61 -22.59 25.85
CA ASP A 775 -19.88 -21.41 25.03
C ASP A 775 -20.31 -21.81 23.63
N VAL A 776 -21.58 -21.57 23.32
CA VAL A 776 -22.16 -21.74 21.98
C VAL A 776 -22.36 -20.39 21.33
N PHE A 777 -21.69 -20.19 20.21
CA PHE A 777 -21.84 -19.01 19.36
C PHE A 777 -22.75 -19.33 18.18
N THR A 778 -23.73 -18.45 17.91
CA THR A 778 -24.70 -18.62 16.82
C THR A 778 -24.63 -17.45 15.85
N VAL A 779 -24.59 -17.74 14.54
CA VAL A 779 -24.43 -16.75 13.47
C VAL A 779 -25.46 -16.97 12.34
N PRO A 780 -26.16 -15.92 11.86
CA PRO A 780 -27.11 -15.96 10.75
C PRO A 780 -26.41 -15.76 9.39
N THR A 781 -25.83 -16.83 8.85
CA THR A 781 -25.17 -16.81 7.54
C THR A 781 -26.18 -16.79 6.39
N VAL A 782 -25.70 -16.60 5.17
CA VAL A 782 -26.51 -16.75 3.95
C VAL A 782 -27.03 -18.18 3.73
N ASP A 783 -26.35 -19.17 4.30
CA ASP A 783 -26.68 -20.60 4.14
C ASP A 783 -27.55 -21.14 5.29
N GLY A 784 -27.56 -20.49 6.47
CA GLY A 784 -28.46 -20.85 7.57
C GLY A 784 -28.16 -20.16 8.89
N LEU A 785 -28.67 -20.77 9.98
CA LEU A 785 -28.15 -20.52 11.32
C LEU A 785 -27.05 -21.54 11.58
N GLU A 786 -25.83 -21.05 11.81
CA GLU A 786 -24.66 -21.88 12.09
C GLU A 786 -24.26 -21.73 13.55
N GLN A 787 -23.76 -22.82 14.14
CA GLN A 787 -23.35 -22.89 15.54
C GLN A 787 -21.92 -23.38 15.69
N TYR A 788 -21.18 -22.69 16.55
CA TYR A 788 -19.78 -22.96 16.86
C TYR A 788 -19.64 -23.06 18.38
N ARG A 789 -18.75 -23.94 18.85
CA ARG A 789 -18.33 -23.98 20.26
C ARG A 789 -16.93 -23.44 20.41
N MET A 790 -16.60 -22.84 21.55
CA MET A 790 -15.23 -22.46 21.87
C MET A 790 -14.30 -23.67 21.74
N LYS A 791 -13.11 -23.45 21.19
CA LYS A 791 -12.08 -24.45 20.90
C LYS A 791 -10.87 -24.23 21.80
N PRO A 792 -10.92 -24.61 23.09
CA PRO A 792 -9.81 -24.41 24.01
C PRO A 792 -8.56 -25.20 23.63
N GLU A 793 -8.65 -26.16 22.70
CA GLU A 793 -7.51 -26.97 22.24
C GLU A 793 -6.61 -26.27 21.20
N ARG A 794 -7.05 -25.15 20.60
CA ARG A 794 -6.32 -24.49 19.51
C ARG A 794 -6.73 -23.04 19.27
N TYR A 795 -5.86 -22.34 18.56
CA TYR A 795 -6.22 -21.12 17.86
C TYR A 795 -7.25 -21.39 16.76
N TYR A 796 -8.26 -20.53 16.60
CA TYR A 796 -9.27 -20.68 15.56
C TYR A 796 -9.82 -19.34 15.06
N GLY A 797 -10.14 -19.26 13.77
CA GLY A 797 -10.83 -18.12 13.17
C GLY A 797 -11.77 -18.56 12.06
N HIS A 798 -12.81 -17.76 11.78
CA HIS A 798 -13.75 -18.05 10.70
C HIS A 798 -14.39 -16.77 10.14
N LEU A 799 -14.69 -16.75 8.85
CA LEU A 799 -15.32 -15.62 8.15
C LEU A 799 -16.75 -15.93 7.74
N PHE A 800 -17.68 -15.04 8.08
CA PHE A 800 -19.11 -15.21 7.83
C PHE A 800 -19.64 -14.20 6.81
N THR A 801 -20.26 -14.73 5.76
CA THR A 801 -21.15 -13.95 4.90
C THR A 801 -22.55 -13.96 5.51
N LEU A 802 -22.93 -12.85 6.13
CA LEU A 802 -24.19 -12.75 6.87
C LEU A 802 -25.41 -12.51 5.97
N LYS A 803 -26.54 -13.08 6.40
CA LYS A 803 -27.89 -12.75 5.95
C LYS A 803 -28.50 -11.63 6.80
N GLU A 804 -28.28 -11.68 8.11
CA GLU A 804 -28.82 -10.73 9.07
C GLU A 804 -27.70 -10.12 9.94
N GLY A 805 -27.87 -8.86 10.35
CA GLY A 805 -26.84 -8.11 11.06
C GLY A 805 -26.82 -8.35 12.56
N TRP A 806 -26.57 -9.60 12.97
CA TRP A 806 -26.38 -9.96 14.39
C TRP A 806 -25.50 -11.19 14.57
N ASN A 807 -25.01 -11.39 15.79
CA ASN A 807 -24.35 -12.60 16.25
C ASN A 807 -24.68 -12.83 17.74
N ALA A 808 -24.59 -14.06 18.22
CA ALA A 808 -24.86 -14.39 19.62
C ALA A 808 -23.80 -15.30 20.22
N GLY A 809 -23.61 -15.18 21.53
CA GLY A 809 -22.92 -16.15 22.39
C GLY A 809 -23.82 -16.55 23.57
N TYR A 810 -23.73 -17.79 24.00
CA TYR A 810 -24.53 -18.35 25.09
C TYR A 810 -23.73 -19.41 25.84
N ASP A 811 -23.55 -19.21 27.15
CA ASP A 811 -23.05 -20.25 28.05
C ASP A 811 -24.25 -21.14 28.46
N GLU A 812 -24.19 -22.42 28.08
CA GLU A 812 -25.24 -23.40 28.35
C GLU A 812 -25.34 -23.87 29.82
N LYS A 813 -24.34 -23.59 30.66
CA LYS A 813 -24.27 -23.95 32.09
C LYS A 813 -24.77 -22.82 32.99
N GLU A 814 -24.26 -21.60 32.81
CA GLU A 814 -24.60 -20.42 33.62
C GLU A 814 -25.86 -19.69 33.10
N ASP A 815 -26.40 -20.12 31.95
CA ASP A 815 -27.63 -19.61 31.32
C ASP A 815 -27.58 -18.09 31.13
N ILE A 816 -26.49 -17.64 30.50
CA ILE A 816 -26.18 -16.24 30.21
C ILE A 816 -25.86 -16.05 28.73
N THR A 817 -26.38 -14.97 28.13
CA THR A 817 -26.24 -14.68 26.70
C THR A 817 -25.78 -13.25 26.42
N PHE A 818 -24.93 -13.16 25.39
CA PHE A 818 -24.62 -11.96 24.63
C PHE A 818 -25.31 -12.02 23.27
N VAL A 819 -25.95 -10.93 22.84
CA VAL A 819 -26.36 -10.73 21.44
C VAL A 819 -25.85 -9.36 20.96
N GLY A 820 -25.08 -9.38 19.87
CA GLY A 820 -24.62 -8.20 19.15
C GLY A 820 -25.47 -7.94 17.91
N ALA A 821 -25.77 -6.68 17.60
CA ALA A 821 -26.46 -6.30 16.36
C ALA A 821 -25.93 -5.01 15.72
N TYR A 822 -25.97 -4.94 14.39
CA TYR A 822 -25.37 -3.88 13.56
C TYR A 822 -25.97 -3.87 12.14
N PRO A 823 -25.73 -2.83 11.32
CA PRO A 823 -26.18 -2.80 9.93
C PRO A 823 -25.39 -3.78 9.04
N VAL A 824 -26.02 -4.88 8.61
CA VAL A 824 -25.41 -6.01 7.88
C VAL A 824 -24.75 -5.65 6.54
N ASN A 825 -25.15 -4.51 5.95
CA ASN A 825 -24.68 -4.06 4.64
C ASN A 825 -23.55 -3.01 4.70
N GLN A 826 -22.99 -2.71 5.87
CA GLN A 826 -21.77 -1.90 6.03
C GLN A 826 -20.48 -2.74 6.11
N PRO A 827 -20.42 -3.85 6.89
CA PRO A 827 -19.22 -4.69 6.93
C PRO A 827 -18.96 -5.41 5.60
N HIS A 828 -17.70 -5.74 5.34
CA HIS A 828 -17.35 -6.72 4.31
C HIS A 828 -17.89 -8.12 4.67
N PHE A 829 -17.66 -8.52 5.92
CA PHE A 829 -18.06 -9.78 6.54
C PHE A 829 -18.02 -9.62 8.07
N LEU A 830 -18.46 -10.66 8.79
CA LEU A 830 -18.16 -10.84 10.22
C LEU A 830 -17.00 -11.83 10.35
N HIS A 831 -15.96 -11.45 11.10
CA HIS A 831 -14.87 -12.33 11.49
C HIS A 831 -15.08 -12.78 12.94
N MET A 832 -14.96 -14.09 13.20
CA MET A 832 -14.91 -14.64 14.54
C MET A 832 -13.50 -15.14 14.82
N TRP A 833 -13.01 -14.87 16.03
CA TRP A 833 -11.67 -15.28 16.47
C TRP A 833 -11.76 -15.93 17.84
N MET A 834 -11.29 -17.16 17.98
CA MET A 834 -11.13 -17.84 19.27
C MET A 834 -9.66 -17.81 19.63
N ASN A 835 -9.30 -16.94 20.57
CA ASN A 835 -7.93 -16.77 20.99
C ASN A 835 -7.50 -17.89 21.93
N HIS A 836 -6.21 -18.21 21.91
CA HIS A 836 -5.59 -19.28 22.69
C HIS A 836 -4.29 -18.75 23.31
N PRO A 837 -3.90 -19.14 24.53
CA PRO A 837 -2.70 -18.63 25.20
C PRO A 837 -1.37 -18.79 24.45
N SER A 838 -1.32 -19.62 23.41
CA SER A 838 -0.17 -19.71 22.50
C SER A 838 0.00 -18.54 21.54
N ASN A 839 -0.96 -17.61 21.44
CA ASN A 839 -0.79 -16.36 20.71
C ASN A 839 0.29 -15.51 21.39
N GLY A 840 1.36 -15.17 20.66
CA GLY A 840 2.52 -14.45 21.16
C GLY A 840 2.26 -13.01 21.63
N ASP A 841 1.10 -12.43 21.30
CA ASP A 841 0.70 -11.07 21.70
C ASP A 841 -0.47 -11.05 22.70
N ALA A 842 -1.19 -12.16 22.90
CA ALA A 842 -2.36 -12.22 23.80
C ALA A 842 -2.53 -13.61 24.41
N HIS A 843 -2.01 -13.80 25.63
CA HIS A 843 -1.91 -15.11 26.28
C HIS A 843 -3.17 -15.58 27.03
N TYR A 844 -4.36 -15.36 26.47
CA TYR A 844 -5.65 -15.59 27.15
C TYR A 844 -6.63 -16.43 26.32
N TYR A 845 -7.65 -16.99 26.94
CA TYR A 845 -8.81 -17.54 26.25
C TYR A 845 -9.90 -16.48 26.16
N TYR A 846 -10.44 -16.27 24.96
CA TYR A 846 -11.62 -15.42 24.73
C TYR A 846 -12.14 -15.63 23.30
N THR A 847 -13.31 -15.07 22.97
CA THR A 847 -13.84 -15.06 21.60
C THR A 847 -14.19 -13.66 21.11
N GLU A 848 -13.60 -13.23 20.00
CA GLU A 848 -13.88 -11.95 19.34
C GLU A 848 -14.93 -12.13 18.25
N PHE A 849 -15.81 -11.12 18.08
CA PHE A 849 -16.70 -11.01 16.91
C PHE A 849 -16.57 -9.63 16.25
N GLN A 850 -15.78 -9.55 15.20
CA GLN A 850 -15.45 -8.31 14.49
C GLN A 850 -16.24 -8.18 13.18
N PRO A 851 -17.33 -7.40 13.09
CA PRO A 851 -17.81 -6.88 11.80
C PRO A 851 -16.72 -5.96 11.20
N TRP A 852 -16.09 -6.36 10.10
CA TRP A 852 -15.02 -5.57 9.48
C TRP A 852 -15.62 -4.48 8.58
N VAL A 853 -15.67 -3.25 9.09
CA VAL A 853 -16.34 -2.10 8.48
C VAL A 853 -15.35 -1.20 7.73
N PRO A 854 -15.53 -0.94 6.43
CA PRO A 854 -14.67 -0.01 5.68
C PRO A 854 -14.83 1.42 6.16
N ILE A 855 -13.72 2.12 6.33
CA ILE A 855 -13.64 3.53 6.71
C ILE A 855 -13.64 4.39 5.45
N THR A 856 -14.66 5.25 5.30
CA THR A 856 -14.76 6.18 4.16
C THR A 856 -14.18 7.55 4.51
N GLN A 857 -13.20 8.04 3.75
CA GLN A 857 -12.64 9.38 3.90
C GLN A 857 -13.50 10.45 3.18
N LYS A 858 -13.21 11.73 3.39
CA LYS A 858 -13.89 12.91 2.76
C LYS A 858 -15.38 13.10 3.15
N SER A 859 -15.87 12.39 4.16
CA SER A 859 -17.17 12.58 4.81
C SER A 859 -17.09 12.08 6.25
N THR A 860 -18.04 12.43 7.12
CA THR A 860 -18.18 11.75 8.41
C THR A 860 -18.91 10.42 8.20
N MET A 861 -18.21 9.32 8.40
CA MET A 861 -18.76 7.97 8.36
C MET A 861 -19.54 7.68 9.64
N TYR A 862 -20.75 7.16 9.52
CA TYR A 862 -21.56 6.71 10.65
C TYR A 862 -21.72 5.19 10.65
N PHE A 863 -21.55 4.59 11.82
CA PHE A 863 -21.80 3.18 12.11
C PHE A 863 -22.44 3.03 13.50
N SER A 864 -23.08 1.90 13.78
CA SER A 864 -23.76 1.63 15.05
C SER A 864 -23.67 0.16 15.42
N TYR A 865 -23.40 -0.10 16.69
CA TYR A 865 -23.38 -1.43 17.27
C TYR A 865 -24.30 -1.45 18.51
N TYR A 866 -25.01 -2.55 18.71
CA TYR A 866 -25.94 -2.75 19.82
C TYR A 866 -25.54 -4.01 20.59
N ILE A 867 -25.46 -3.90 21.92
CA ILE A 867 -25.22 -5.02 22.83
C ILE A 867 -26.49 -5.27 23.64
N TRP A 868 -26.96 -6.52 23.62
CA TRP A 868 -28.02 -7.03 24.47
C TRP A 868 -27.49 -8.17 25.34
N GLY A 869 -27.44 -7.96 26.65
CA GLY A 869 -26.98 -8.95 27.62
C GLY A 869 -28.09 -9.40 28.56
N ALA A 870 -28.29 -10.71 28.71
CA ALA A 870 -29.36 -11.24 29.55
C ALA A 870 -29.03 -12.62 30.13
N GLY A 871 -29.77 -13.02 31.16
CA GLY A 871 -29.91 -14.44 31.49
C GLY A 871 -30.99 -15.08 30.61
N GLY A 872 -30.84 -16.36 30.29
CA GLY A 872 -31.71 -17.07 29.36
C GLY A 872 -31.06 -17.28 27.99
N PRO A 873 -31.70 -18.05 27.10
CA PRO A 873 -31.18 -18.35 25.77
C PRO A 873 -31.26 -17.15 24.81
N TRP A 874 -30.33 -17.11 23.85
CA TRP A 874 -30.06 -15.97 22.95
C TRP A 874 -31.24 -15.56 22.07
N GLU A 875 -32.15 -16.49 21.75
CA GLU A 875 -33.35 -16.24 20.94
C GLU A 875 -34.23 -15.15 21.55
N ASN A 876 -34.25 -15.03 22.89
CA ASN A 876 -34.96 -13.97 23.59
C ASN A 876 -34.36 -12.60 23.28
N GLY A 877 -33.03 -12.47 23.29
CA GLY A 877 -32.32 -11.24 22.93
C GLY A 877 -32.58 -10.84 21.48
N VAL A 878 -32.41 -11.77 20.53
CA VAL A 878 -32.70 -11.53 19.10
C VAL A 878 -34.16 -11.12 18.88
N LYS A 879 -35.11 -11.76 19.57
CA LYS A 879 -36.54 -11.41 19.51
C LYS A 879 -36.82 -10.00 20.04
N GLU A 880 -36.17 -9.59 21.12
CA GLU A 880 -36.27 -8.22 21.64
C GLU A 880 -35.62 -7.19 20.71
N LEU A 881 -34.48 -7.50 20.10
CA LEU A 881 -33.86 -6.63 19.09
C LEU A 881 -34.76 -6.49 17.84
N ARG A 882 -35.38 -7.57 17.34
CA ARG A 882 -36.36 -7.49 16.23
C ARG A 882 -37.54 -6.57 16.57
N LYS A 883 -38.12 -6.69 17.78
CA LYS A 883 -39.21 -5.82 18.26
C LYS A 883 -38.86 -4.33 18.37
N ARG A 884 -37.57 -3.99 18.37
CA ARG A 884 -37.05 -2.60 18.42
C ARG A 884 -36.52 -2.14 17.07
N ASN A 885 -36.82 -2.87 15.99
CA ASN A 885 -36.32 -2.58 14.64
C ASN A 885 -34.78 -2.57 14.56
N LEU A 886 -34.11 -3.41 15.36
CA LEU A 886 -32.64 -3.45 15.47
C LEU A 886 -31.98 -4.63 14.74
N ILE A 887 -32.74 -5.50 14.08
CA ILE A 887 -32.17 -6.50 13.15
C ILE A 887 -32.30 -5.97 11.72
N SER A 888 -31.18 -5.99 11.00
CA SER A 888 -31.11 -5.63 9.57
C SER A 888 -30.89 -6.87 8.70
N GLU A 889 -31.39 -6.84 7.46
CA GLU A 889 -31.32 -7.93 6.49
C GLU A 889 -30.60 -7.41 5.21
N ARG A 890 -29.90 -8.29 4.50
CA ARG A 890 -28.96 -7.93 3.42
C ARG A 890 -29.61 -7.75 2.05
#